data_AF-A0A644TAX7-F1
#
_entry.id   AF-A0A644TAX7-F1
#
_cell.length_a   1.000
_cell.length_b   1.000
_cell.length_c   1.000
_cell.angle_alpha   90.00
_cell.angle_beta   90.00
_cell.angle_gamma   90.00
#
_symmetry.space_group_name_H-M   'P 1'
#
loop_
_entity.id
_entity.type
_entity.pdbx_description
1 polymer ?
#
loop_
_entity_poly.entity_id
_entity_poly.type
_entity_poly.pdbx_seq_one_letter_code
_entity_poly.pdbx_strand_id
1 'polypeptide(L)'
;MKTKNYLFMVLCLISTSLFSQIPTGYYDSAAGLSGAALKTKLSTIITNGHVDKGYAGLWTAYKTTDIDKNYENDGSILDMYSENPSGTDPYKFIVTTDQCGTYSVEGDCYNREHVVPQSLFNQAAPMVSDLHHIRATDGKVNGMRSNYPFGKVGTATFTSRNGGKLGNSVSSGYTGTVFEPIDEFKGDIARMIFYFVTRYESKLSGFSTGNMLGTSTYPGLQTWERDVLLAWHNLDPVSQAEINRNNASYTFQGNRNPFIDKPEYVALIWGGTSTDTTAPTVPTNLTASSITTTSATVSWTASTDNIGVTGYKVFRNGTQVGTSTSTSYNLTGLTAGTTYSITAQAYDAAGNSSASSTALSLTTTNNTSDTTAPSVPSGLTSSSITQTSATVSWTASTDNVGVTGYKIFRNGTQVGTSTSTSYGLTGLTAGTTYSITVQAYDAAANSSASSTALSLTTTAAATFTELYFSEYLEGSSNNKAIEISNRTGSSIALSAYYIKKQVNGSTTWTAVATLSGTLANNTTYVVAHSSYALTCGGTINLKTTNLDFNGNDTVGLFKNNVLIDIIGTSGSSANFALDVTLRRNVSKPRTTYLASEWTSYSVDTCTNIGTVNPTGTARMMPNQNLNSEISIYPNPVQNKEVFFKGNIQGVENVKVYDMNGKLVYEAVKPFAKTNKLTLKNLPKGNYIITYDNQSQKLIIE
;
A
#
# COMPACT_ATOMS: atom_id res chain seq x y z
N MET A 1 -60.59 11.45 -23.97
CA MET A 1 -59.45 11.43 -24.91
C MET A 1 -58.34 10.62 -24.28
N LYS A 2 -57.95 9.50 -24.91
CA LYS A 2 -56.86 8.63 -24.46
C LYS A 2 -55.60 9.00 -25.24
N THR A 3 -54.55 9.46 -24.58
CA THR A 3 -53.23 9.71 -25.18
C THR A 3 -52.35 8.47 -25.00
N LYS A 4 -51.89 7.91 -26.12
CA LYS A 4 -50.91 6.81 -26.19
C LYS A 4 -49.50 7.41 -26.26
N ASN A 5 -48.61 6.99 -25.37
CA ASN A 5 -47.17 7.28 -25.48
C ASN A 5 -46.48 6.13 -26.22
N TYR A 6 -45.79 6.44 -27.32
CA TYR A 6 -44.89 5.51 -28.00
C TYR A 6 -43.49 5.60 -27.38
N LEU A 7 -42.93 4.44 -27.06
CA LEU A 7 -41.55 4.27 -26.56
C LEU A 7 -40.63 4.05 -27.77
N PHE A 8 -39.71 4.98 -28.03
CA PHE A 8 -38.66 4.83 -29.04
C PHE A 8 -37.40 4.25 -28.37
N MET A 9 -36.99 3.06 -28.76
CA MET A 9 -35.76 2.40 -28.29
C MET A 9 -34.63 2.74 -29.27
N VAL A 10 -33.68 3.56 -28.84
CA VAL A 10 -32.47 3.87 -29.62
C VAL A 10 -31.40 2.82 -29.30
N LEU A 11 -31.08 1.99 -30.29
CA LEU A 11 -29.99 1.03 -30.23
C LEU A 11 -28.67 1.75 -30.61
N CYS A 12 -27.84 2.09 -29.62
CA CYS A 12 -26.49 2.61 -29.86
C CYS A 12 -25.54 1.45 -30.20
N LEU A 13 -25.20 1.29 -31.48
CA LEU A 13 -24.02 0.54 -31.91
C LEU A 13 -22.77 1.39 -31.65
N ILE A 14 -22.02 1.05 -30.60
CA ILE A 14 -20.68 1.61 -30.35
C ILE A 14 -19.69 0.79 -31.19
N SER A 15 -19.25 1.35 -32.32
CA SER A 15 -18.09 0.85 -33.05
C SER A 15 -16.83 1.24 -32.27
N THR A 16 -16.19 0.29 -31.60
CA THR A 16 -14.88 0.50 -31.00
C THR A 16 -13.81 0.44 -32.10
N SER A 17 -13.28 1.59 -32.49
CA SER A 17 -12.06 1.65 -33.30
C SER A 17 -10.91 1.09 -32.47
N LEU A 18 -10.50 -0.15 -32.76
CA LEU A 18 -9.31 -0.76 -32.16
C LEU A 18 -8.08 -0.02 -32.68
N PHE A 19 -7.50 0.89 -31.87
CA PHE A 19 -6.16 1.39 -32.13
C PHE A 19 -5.19 0.21 -32.04
N SER A 20 -4.38 -0.01 -33.09
CA SER A 20 -3.43 -1.11 -33.14
C SER A 20 -2.26 -0.87 -32.19
N GLN A 21 -2.46 -1.19 -30.92
CA GLN A 21 -1.41 -1.22 -29.91
C GLN A 21 -0.27 -2.16 -30.35
N ILE A 22 0.94 -1.91 -29.84
CA ILE A 22 2.09 -2.82 -30.00
C ILE A 22 1.60 -4.26 -29.72
N PRO A 23 1.78 -5.22 -30.66
CA PRO A 23 1.35 -6.58 -30.44
C PRO A 23 1.98 -7.15 -29.17
N THR A 24 1.20 -7.88 -28.38
CA THR A 24 1.71 -8.53 -27.17
C THR A 24 2.91 -9.41 -27.51
N GLY A 25 4.02 -9.19 -26.80
CA GLY A 25 5.26 -9.95 -26.98
C GLY A 25 6.15 -9.52 -28.16
N TYR A 26 5.79 -8.46 -28.89
CA TYR A 26 6.51 -8.04 -30.12
C TYR A 26 8.01 -7.80 -29.89
N TYR A 27 8.41 -7.33 -28.70
CA TYR A 27 9.81 -7.03 -28.35
C TYR A 27 10.43 -7.99 -27.31
N ASP A 28 9.76 -9.09 -26.92
CA ASP A 28 10.23 -9.94 -25.82
C ASP A 28 11.63 -10.51 -26.06
N SER A 29 11.93 -10.86 -27.30
CA SER A 29 13.24 -11.40 -27.69
C SER A 29 14.40 -10.38 -27.64
N ALA A 30 14.09 -9.10 -27.43
CA ALA A 30 15.06 -8.02 -27.24
C ALA A 30 15.33 -7.69 -25.77
N ALA A 31 14.60 -8.30 -24.82
CA ALA A 31 14.73 -8.02 -23.40
C ALA A 31 16.17 -8.29 -22.88
N GLY A 32 16.71 -7.33 -22.15
CA GLY A 32 18.04 -7.41 -21.53
C GLY A 32 19.24 -7.26 -22.48
N LEU A 33 19.01 -7.01 -23.77
CA LEU A 33 20.08 -6.75 -24.73
C LEU A 33 20.44 -5.26 -24.77
N SER A 34 21.68 -4.95 -25.16
CA SER A 34 22.15 -3.59 -25.43
C SER A 34 23.17 -3.57 -26.59
N GLY A 35 23.60 -2.37 -27.00
CA GLY A 35 24.61 -2.15 -28.04
C GLY A 35 24.29 -2.84 -29.37
N ALA A 36 25.32 -3.40 -30.00
CA ALA A 36 25.18 -4.12 -31.27
C ALA A 36 24.21 -5.30 -31.18
N ALA A 37 24.19 -6.03 -30.06
CA ALA A 37 23.32 -7.20 -29.89
C ALA A 37 21.82 -6.81 -29.92
N LEU A 38 21.46 -5.71 -29.25
CA LEU A 38 20.11 -5.17 -29.30
C LEU A 38 19.75 -4.70 -30.71
N LYS A 39 20.66 -3.97 -31.39
CA LYS A 39 20.44 -3.50 -32.76
C LYS A 39 20.16 -4.64 -33.73
N THR A 40 21.01 -5.68 -33.74
CA THR A 40 20.83 -6.85 -34.61
C THR A 40 19.54 -7.61 -34.27
N LYS A 41 19.15 -7.69 -32.99
CA LYS A 41 17.88 -8.31 -32.58
C LYS A 41 16.68 -7.53 -33.10
N LEU A 42 16.67 -6.21 -32.92
CA LEU A 42 15.61 -5.34 -33.44
C LEU A 42 15.54 -5.42 -34.97
N SER A 43 16.68 -5.44 -35.66
CA SER A 43 16.77 -5.66 -37.11
C SER A 43 15.99 -6.91 -37.53
N THR A 44 16.16 -8.02 -36.80
CA THR A 44 15.43 -9.27 -37.04
C THR A 44 13.92 -9.09 -36.80
N ILE A 45 13.53 -8.51 -35.67
CA ILE A 45 12.10 -8.30 -35.30
C ILE A 45 11.38 -7.50 -36.37
N ILE A 46 11.94 -6.36 -36.77
CA ILE A 46 11.28 -5.43 -37.71
C ILE A 46 11.47 -5.84 -39.18
N THR A 47 12.32 -6.84 -39.44
CA THR A 47 12.35 -7.56 -40.71
C THR A 47 11.19 -8.55 -40.84
N ASN A 48 10.90 -9.26 -39.75
CA ASN A 48 9.89 -10.29 -39.72
C ASN A 48 8.49 -9.65 -39.83
N GLY A 49 7.68 -10.15 -40.76
CA GLY A 49 6.32 -9.67 -40.98
C GLY A 49 6.19 -8.39 -41.80
N HIS A 50 7.29 -7.73 -42.19
CA HIS A 50 7.24 -6.60 -43.12
C HIS A 50 6.73 -7.05 -44.51
N VAL A 51 5.73 -6.36 -45.03
CA VAL A 51 5.17 -6.58 -46.36
C VAL A 51 5.37 -5.33 -47.21
N ASP A 52 6.26 -5.44 -48.20
CA ASP A 52 6.46 -4.38 -49.18
C ASP A 52 5.19 -4.20 -50.04
N LYS A 53 4.60 -3.00 -49.99
CA LYS A 53 3.41 -2.63 -50.77
C LYS A 53 3.75 -1.93 -52.09
N GLY A 54 5.04 -1.84 -52.41
CA GLY A 54 5.56 -1.17 -53.59
C GLY A 54 5.46 0.35 -53.50
N TYR A 55 6.18 1.03 -54.39
CA TYR A 55 6.31 2.49 -54.38
C TYR A 55 4.98 3.24 -54.59
N ALA A 56 4.10 2.68 -55.44
CA ALA A 56 2.75 3.22 -55.65
C ALA A 56 1.87 3.07 -54.39
N GLY A 57 2.10 2.04 -53.58
CA GLY A 57 1.34 1.77 -52.35
C GLY A 57 1.45 2.88 -51.31
N LEU A 58 2.52 3.66 -51.33
CA LEU A 58 2.71 4.81 -50.43
C LEU A 58 1.56 5.83 -50.54
N TRP A 59 1.01 6.05 -51.74
CA TRP A 59 -0.17 6.93 -51.90
C TRP A 59 -1.41 6.41 -51.17
N THR A 60 -1.55 5.09 -51.06
CA THR A 60 -2.62 4.48 -50.26
C THR A 60 -2.33 4.63 -48.76
N ALA A 61 -1.07 4.51 -48.35
CA ALA A 61 -0.67 4.62 -46.95
C ALA A 61 -0.92 6.01 -46.36
N TYR A 62 -0.63 7.07 -47.11
CA TYR A 62 -0.75 8.45 -46.60
C TYR A 62 -2.18 8.85 -46.22
N LYS A 63 -3.19 8.14 -46.73
CA LYS A 63 -4.59 8.32 -46.32
C LYS A 63 -4.84 8.02 -44.84
N THR A 64 -3.92 7.33 -44.17
CA THR A 64 -4.03 6.98 -42.76
C THR A 64 -2.81 7.36 -41.92
N THR A 65 -1.62 7.44 -42.54
CA THR A 65 -0.33 7.51 -41.84
C THR A 65 0.22 8.92 -41.68
N ASP A 66 -0.08 9.82 -42.62
CA ASP A 66 0.46 11.18 -42.66
C ASP A 66 -0.70 12.20 -42.66
N ILE A 67 -1.77 11.92 -41.90
CA ILE A 67 -2.92 12.83 -41.73
C ILE A 67 -2.71 13.67 -40.48
N ASP A 68 -2.86 14.97 -40.57
CA ASP A 68 -2.88 15.83 -39.39
C ASP A 68 -4.14 15.58 -38.54
N LYS A 69 -3.88 14.98 -37.39
CA LYS A 69 -4.84 14.65 -36.33
C LYS A 69 -4.31 15.09 -34.96
N ASN A 70 -3.32 15.96 -34.94
CA ASN A 70 -2.56 16.24 -33.72
C ASN A 70 -2.30 17.73 -33.52
N TYR A 71 -2.28 18.53 -34.58
CA TYR A 71 -2.17 19.99 -34.52
C TYR A 71 -3.54 20.62 -34.83
N GLU A 72 -3.78 21.13 -36.03
CA GLU A 72 -5.06 21.73 -36.45
C GLU A 72 -6.21 20.71 -36.54
N ASN A 73 -5.89 19.42 -36.70
CA ASN A 73 -6.88 18.34 -36.84
C ASN A 73 -7.81 18.54 -38.04
N ASP A 74 -7.32 19.16 -39.11
CA ASP A 74 -8.15 19.57 -40.24
C ASP A 74 -8.25 18.51 -41.36
N GLY A 75 -7.57 17.37 -41.18
CA GLY A 75 -7.57 16.24 -42.11
C GLY A 75 -6.67 16.43 -43.33
N SER A 76 -5.84 17.47 -43.36
CA SER A 76 -4.77 17.64 -44.35
C SER A 76 -3.59 16.69 -44.10
N ILE A 77 -2.59 16.74 -44.98
CA ILE A 77 -1.33 16.01 -44.78
C ILE A 77 -0.53 16.65 -43.65
N LEU A 78 -0.09 15.86 -42.67
CA LEU A 78 0.89 16.27 -41.66
C LEU A 78 2.29 16.34 -42.30
N ASP A 79 2.57 17.47 -42.93
CA ASP A 79 3.82 17.77 -43.61
C ASP A 79 4.80 18.50 -42.68
N MET A 80 5.90 17.84 -42.33
CA MET A 80 6.97 18.42 -41.50
C MET A 80 7.65 19.66 -42.10
N TYR A 81 7.39 19.98 -43.37
CA TYR A 81 7.90 21.17 -44.05
C TYR A 81 6.89 22.33 -44.15
N SER A 82 5.61 22.11 -43.86
CA SER A 82 4.62 23.18 -43.72
C SER A 82 4.19 23.39 -42.28
N GLU A 83 4.14 22.32 -41.48
CA GLU A 83 3.53 22.33 -40.16
C GLU A 83 4.07 23.46 -39.27
N ASN A 84 3.15 24.20 -38.66
CA ASN A 84 3.41 25.19 -37.63
C ASN A 84 2.77 24.76 -36.30
N PRO A 85 3.53 24.15 -35.38
CA PRO A 85 2.97 23.57 -34.15
C PRO A 85 2.27 24.56 -33.21
N SER A 86 2.45 25.86 -33.44
CA SER A 86 1.94 26.94 -32.60
C SER A 86 0.81 27.76 -33.23
N GLY A 87 0.37 27.44 -34.44
CA GLY A 87 -0.70 28.14 -35.12
C GLY A 87 -0.82 27.71 -36.58
N THR A 88 -1.68 28.38 -37.36
CA THR A 88 -2.03 27.88 -38.69
C THR A 88 -0.83 27.70 -39.63
N ASP A 89 -0.85 26.56 -40.32
CA ASP A 89 0.05 26.23 -41.42
C ASP A 89 0.09 27.31 -42.53
N PRO A 90 1.28 27.56 -43.11
CA PRO A 90 1.45 28.48 -44.22
C PRO A 90 0.73 28.00 -45.49
N TYR A 91 0.51 26.69 -45.62
CA TYR A 91 -0.26 26.03 -46.66
C TYR A 91 -0.53 24.59 -46.23
N LYS A 92 -1.54 23.96 -46.81
CA LYS A 92 -1.97 22.60 -46.46
C LYS A 92 -2.34 21.81 -47.71
N PHE A 93 -2.25 20.48 -47.61
CA PHE A 93 -2.54 19.60 -48.73
C PHE A 93 -3.75 18.72 -48.49
N ILE A 94 -4.63 18.66 -49.48
CA ILE A 94 -5.74 17.73 -49.53
C ILE A 94 -5.21 16.37 -49.97
N VAL A 95 -5.39 15.40 -49.07
CA VAL A 95 -5.04 13.99 -49.27
C VAL A 95 -5.64 13.47 -50.58
N THR A 96 -4.90 12.67 -51.35
CA THR A 96 -5.24 12.18 -52.70
C THR A 96 -5.24 13.23 -53.82
N THR A 97 -5.75 14.44 -53.58
CA THR A 97 -5.91 15.45 -54.64
C THR A 97 -4.61 16.17 -54.96
N ASP A 98 -3.88 16.61 -53.93
CA ASP A 98 -2.70 17.48 -54.10
C ASP A 98 -1.39 16.68 -54.18
N GLN A 99 -1.46 15.43 -54.64
CA GLN A 99 -0.29 14.57 -54.83
C GLN A 99 0.36 14.84 -56.18
N CYS A 100 1.69 15.08 -56.24
CA CYS A 100 2.33 15.30 -57.53
C CYS A 100 3.83 14.90 -57.59
N GLY A 101 4.42 15.05 -58.77
CA GLY A 101 5.85 14.87 -59.03
C GLY A 101 6.57 16.10 -59.59
N THR A 102 5.85 17.20 -59.83
CA THR A 102 6.38 18.42 -60.46
C THR A 102 5.90 19.65 -59.70
N TYR A 103 6.83 20.46 -59.19
CA TYR A 103 6.57 21.60 -58.31
C TYR A 103 7.59 22.71 -58.58
N SER A 104 7.21 23.96 -58.34
CA SER A 104 8.04 25.16 -58.54
C SER A 104 8.16 26.00 -57.26
N VAL A 105 7.09 26.08 -56.47
CA VAL A 105 7.02 26.85 -55.22
C VAL A 105 6.45 26.01 -54.07
N GLU A 106 6.67 26.45 -52.83
CA GLU A 106 6.07 25.83 -51.64
C GLU A 106 4.53 25.96 -51.67
N GLY A 107 3.86 24.85 -51.37
CA GLY A 107 2.41 24.72 -51.40
C GLY A 107 1.82 24.24 -52.74
N ASP A 108 2.65 23.92 -53.74
CA ASP A 108 2.16 23.43 -55.03
C ASP A 108 1.48 22.05 -54.89
N CYS A 109 2.15 21.12 -54.20
CA CYS A 109 1.70 19.75 -53.99
C CYS A 109 2.58 19.06 -52.94
N TYR A 110 2.12 17.92 -52.41
CA TYR A 110 2.99 17.02 -51.65
C TYR A 110 3.53 15.87 -52.50
N ASN A 111 4.72 15.42 -52.17
CA ASN A 111 5.37 14.25 -52.76
C ASN A 111 5.91 13.31 -51.66
N ARG A 112 6.77 12.35 -52.03
CA ARG A 112 7.39 11.39 -51.11
C ARG A 112 8.77 11.88 -50.72
N GLU A 113 8.95 12.25 -49.47
CA GLU A 113 10.26 12.52 -48.89
C GLU A 113 10.87 11.21 -48.39
N HIS A 114 12.03 10.85 -48.94
CA HIS A 114 12.85 9.75 -48.42
C HIS A 114 13.85 10.35 -47.43
N VAL A 115 13.55 10.26 -46.14
CA VAL A 115 14.38 10.82 -45.07
C VAL A 115 15.81 10.29 -45.18
N VAL A 116 15.97 8.99 -45.47
CA VAL A 116 17.22 8.45 -46.02
C VAL A 116 17.14 8.49 -47.56
N PRO A 117 17.94 9.32 -48.25
CA PRO A 117 17.76 9.54 -49.70
C PRO A 117 17.87 8.27 -50.51
N GLN A 118 16.94 8.07 -51.45
CA GLN A 118 16.89 6.87 -52.30
C GLN A 118 18.11 6.68 -53.21
N SER A 119 18.88 7.73 -53.47
CA SER A 119 20.15 7.66 -54.18
C SER A 119 21.23 6.89 -53.41
N LEU A 120 21.13 6.79 -52.07
CA LEU A 120 22.14 6.10 -51.25
C LEU A 120 22.06 4.57 -51.38
N PHE A 121 20.90 4.04 -51.77
CA PHE A 121 20.63 2.60 -51.89
C PHE A 121 20.12 2.20 -53.28
N ASN A 122 20.42 3.01 -54.31
CA ASN A 122 20.06 2.74 -55.71
C ASN A 122 18.56 2.48 -55.94
N GLN A 123 17.68 3.14 -55.18
CA GLN A 123 16.22 2.96 -55.26
C GLN A 123 15.77 1.51 -55.08
N ALA A 124 16.58 0.68 -54.43
CA ALA A 124 16.31 -0.75 -54.28
C ALA A 124 15.11 -1.03 -53.36
N ALA A 125 14.35 -2.08 -53.67
CA ALA A 125 13.32 -2.62 -52.80
C ALA A 125 13.93 -3.44 -51.64
N PRO A 126 13.30 -3.47 -50.45
CA PRO A 126 12.06 -2.77 -50.09
C PRO A 126 12.28 -1.33 -49.57
N MET A 127 13.53 -0.84 -49.53
CA MET A 127 13.87 0.44 -48.91
C MET A 127 13.16 1.63 -49.58
N VAL A 128 13.00 1.59 -50.90
CA VAL A 128 12.34 2.65 -51.67
C VAL A 128 10.86 2.85 -51.32
N SER A 129 10.23 1.87 -50.69
CA SER A 129 8.79 1.84 -50.37
C SER A 129 8.48 1.60 -48.89
N ASP A 130 9.49 1.61 -48.01
CA ASP A 130 9.31 1.41 -46.58
C ASP A 130 8.83 2.69 -45.89
N LEU A 131 7.59 2.66 -45.40
CA LEU A 131 6.88 3.82 -44.88
C LEU A 131 7.50 4.42 -43.61
N HIS A 132 8.30 3.65 -42.86
CA HIS A 132 8.89 4.11 -41.60
C HIS A 132 10.00 5.15 -41.78
N HIS A 133 10.50 5.38 -43.00
CA HIS A 133 11.42 6.50 -43.29
C HIS A 133 10.95 7.40 -44.45
N ILE A 134 9.74 7.18 -44.95
CA ILE A 134 9.19 7.94 -46.07
C ILE A 134 7.95 8.70 -45.59
N ARG A 135 7.94 10.02 -45.79
CA ARG A 135 6.85 10.92 -45.38
C ARG A 135 6.17 11.55 -46.60
N ALA A 136 4.92 11.97 -46.42
CA ALA A 136 4.25 12.87 -47.35
C ALA A 136 4.62 14.32 -47.00
N THR A 137 5.28 15.05 -47.90
CA THR A 137 5.77 16.41 -47.61
C THR A 137 5.66 17.33 -48.81
N ASP A 138 5.75 18.64 -48.60
CA ASP A 138 5.86 19.63 -49.67
C ASP A 138 6.95 19.26 -50.68
N GLY A 139 6.57 19.26 -51.95
CA GLY A 139 7.47 18.90 -53.03
C GLY A 139 8.66 19.84 -53.17
N LYS A 140 8.44 21.16 -53.02
CA LYS A 140 9.49 22.16 -53.18
C LYS A 140 10.55 22.06 -52.09
N VAL A 141 10.16 21.97 -50.82
CA VAL A 141 11.10 21.83 -49.70
C VAL A 141 11.86 20.51 -49.78
N ASN A 142 11.19 19.40 -50.11
CA ASN A 142 11.85 18.13 -50.41
C ASN A 142 12.89 18.27 -51.54
N GLY A 143 12.51 18.90 -52.67
CA GLY A 143 13.42 19.16 -53.77
C GLY A 143 14.64 20.02 -53.39
N MET A 144 14.46 21.00 -52.50
CA MET A 144 15.55 21.80 -51.94
C MET A 144 16.45 20.98 -51.01
N ARG A 145 15.88 20.10 -50.18
CA ARG A 145 16.62 19.19 -49.30
C ARG A 145 17.49 18.21 -50.08
N SER A 146 17.06 17.79 -51.27
CA SER A 146 17.84 16.93 -52.18
C SER A 146 18.32 15.64 -51.49
N ASN A 147 19.61 15.30 -51.60
CA ASN A 147 20.23 14.19 -50.87
C ASN A 147 21.10 14.65 -49.68
N TYR A 148 20.93 15.88 -49.22
CA TYR A 148 21.73 16.41 -48.12
C TYR A 148 21.35 15.74 -46.79
N PRO A 149 22.34 15.46 -45.93
CA PRO A 149 22.06 14.93 -44.59
C PRO A 149 21.36 15.97 -43.71
N PHE A 150 20.76 15.50 -42.62
CA PHE A 150 20.14 16.39 -41.65
C PHE A 150 21.18 16.87 -40.64
N GLY A 151 21.11 18.13 -40.24
CA GLY A 151 22.10 18.67 -39.32
C GLY A 151 21.82 20.13 -38.96
N LYS A 152 22.62 20.68 -38.05
CA LYS A 152 22.45 22.08 -37.62
C LYS A 152 23.02 23.03 -38.68
N VAL A 153 22.22 23.98 -39.12
CA VAL A 153 22.61 25.00 -40.08
C VAL A 153 23.19 26.22 -39.35
N GLY A 154 24.37 26.67 -39.78
CA GLY A 154 24.93 27.94 -39.33
C GLY A 154 24.35 29.12 -40.10
N THR A 155 24.65 29.17 -41.40
CA THR A 155 24.13 30.17 -42.33
C THR A 155 23.22 29.49 -43.35
N ALA A 156 21.96 29.92 -43.38
CA ALA A 156 20.97 29.38 -44.31
C ALA A 156 21.15 29.97 -45.72
N THR A 157 21.18 29.11 -46.71
CA THR A 157 21.05 29.45 -48.14
C THR A 157 19.60 29.36 -48.63
N PHE A 158 18.74 28.67 -47.89
CA PHE A 158 17.30 28.60 -48.09
C PHE A 158 16.59 28.42 -46.75
N THR A 159 15.39 28.98 -46.61
CA THR A 159 14.53 28.80 -45.44
C THR A 159 13.10 28.58 -45.94
N SER A 160 12.48 27.45 -45.57
CA SER A 160 11.08 27.15 -45.87
C SER A 160 10.16 28.08 -45.06
N ARG A 161 8.90 28.19 -45.47
CA ARG A 161 7.91 29.03 -44.78
C ARG A 161 7.66 28.62 -43.34
N ASN A 162 7.80 27.34 -43.00
CA ASN A 162 7.71 26.88 -41.61
C ASN A 162 9.00 27.10 -40.79
N GLY A 163 10.10 27.49 -41.43
CA GLY A 163 11.37 27.82 -40.76
C GLY A 163 12.45 26.76 -40.84
N GLY A 164 12.23 25.64 -41.54
CA GLY A 164 13.27 24.68 -41.92
C GLY A 164 14.34 25.34 -42.79
N LYS A 165 15.61 24.92 -42.65
CA LYS A 165 16.76 25.61 -43.25
C LYS A 165 17.62 24.66 -44.05
N LEU A 166 18.11 25.10 -45.20
CA LEU A 166 19.21 24.46 -45.91
C LEU A 166 20.42 25.39 -45.85
N GLY A 167 21.60 24.87 -45.52
CA GLY A 167 22.79 25.70 -45.48
C GLY A 167 24.04 24.95 -45.03
N ASN A 168 25.08 25.70 -44.68
CA ASN A 168 26.34 25.11 -44.20
C ASN A 168 26.16 24.49 -42.82
N SER A 169 26.71 23.30 -42.63
CA SER A 169 26.67 22.63 -41.33
C SER A 169 27.56 23.33 -40.31
N VAL A 170 27.04 23.41 -39.09
CA VAL A 170 27.80 23.70 -37.86
C VAL A 170 27.74 22.52 -36.88
N SER A 171 27.30 21.35 -37.35
CA SER A 171 27.36 20.11 -36.56
C SER A 171 28.82 19.71 -36.36
N SER A 172 29.19 19.39 -35.13
CA SER A 172 30.55 18.94 -34.82
C SER A 172 30.94 17.73 -35.67
N GLY A 173 32.06 17.79 -36.39
CA GLY A 173 32.56 16.69 -37.23
C GLY A 173 32.08 16.70 -38.69
N TYR A 174 31.27 17.68 -39.13
CA TYR A 174 30.87 17.83 -40.54
C TYR A 174 30.69 19.30 -40.95
N THR A 175 31.20 19.66 -42.13
CA THR A 175 31.19 21.05 -42.64
C THR A 175 30.52 21.17 -44.02
N GLY A 176 29.84 20.12 -44.50
CA GLY A 176 29.12 20.15 -45.76
C GLY A 176 27.76 20.84 -45.66
N THR A 177 26.96 20.72 -46.72
CA THR A 177 25.57 21.22 -46.71
C THR A 177 24.68 20.24 -45.93
N VAL A 178 23.80 20.78 -45.09
CA VAL A 178 22.78 20.04 -44.33
C VAL A 178 21.43 20.73 -44.44
N PHE A 179 20.36 19.96 -44.20
CA PHE A 179 19.04 20.50 -43.93
C PHE A 179 18.72 20.42 -42.42
N GLU A 180 18.24 21.50 -41.82
CA GLU A 180 17.77 21.57 -40.44
C GLU A 180 16.23 21.72 -40.45
N PRO A 181 15.46 20.72 -39.99
CA PRO A 181 14.02 20.87 -39.79
C PRO A 181 13.76 21.78 -38.58
N ILE A 182 12.51 22.22 -38.41
CA ILE A 182 12.10 22.88 -37.16
C ILE A 182 12.22 21.91 -35.97
N ASP A 183 12.29 22.48 -34.76
CA ASP A 183 12.58 21.69 -33.54
C ASP A 183 11.57 20.56 -33.29
N GLU A 184 10.30 20.76 -33.64
CA GLU A 184 9.21 19.77 -33.48
C GLU A 184 9.42 18.45 -34.22
N PHE A 185 10.23 18.41 -35.27
CA PHE A 185 10.41 17.21 -36.12
C PHE A 185 11.82 16.63 -36.08
N LYS A 186 12.68 17.17 -35.22
CA LYS A 186 14.07 16.74 -35.13
C LYS A 186 14.19 15.30 -34.61
N GLY A 187 13.39 14.96 -33.60
CA GLY A 187 13.27 13.64 -33.02
C GLY A 187 12.61 12.64 -33.97
N ASP A 188 11.56 13.05 -34.67
CA ASP A 188 10.91 12.26 -35.73
C ASP A 188 11.94 11.78 -36.76
N ILE A 189 12.71 12.72 -37.31
CA ILE A 189 13.75 12.45 -38.31
C ILE A 189 14.83 11.53 -37.73
N ALA A 190 15.27 11.78 -36.50
CA ALA A 190 16.22 10.90 -35.83
C ALA A 190 15.72 9.47 -35.71
N ARG A 191 14.48 9.26 -35.27
CA ARG A 191 13.88 7.93 -35.11
C ARG A 191 13.63 7.23 -36.44
N MET A 192 13.35 7.97 -37.52
CA MET A 192 13.25 7.41 -38.89
C MET A 192 14.61 6.92 -39.41
N ILE A 193 15.69 7.68 -39.15
CA ILE A 193 17.05 7.28 -39.57
C ILE A 193 17.58 6.13 -38.72
N PHE A 194 17.39 6.15 -37.39
CA PHE A 194 17.75 5.04 -36.51
C PHE A 194 17.03 3.75 -36.91
N TYR A 195 15.73 3.85 -37.25
CA TYR A 195 14.98 2.74 -37.84
C TYR A 195 15.66 2.21 -39.09
N PHE A 196 15.97 3.07 -40.05
CA PHE A 196 16.54 2.66 -41.33
C PHE A 196 17.85 1.88 -41.17
N VAL A 197 18.81 2.42 -40.40
CA VAL A 197 20.11 1.77 -40.19
C VAL A 197 20.03 0.49 -39.35
N THR A 198 18.96 0.32 -38.58
CA THR A 198 18.66 -0.91 -37.85
C THR A 198 18.00 -1.94 -38.76
N ARG A 199 16.93 -1.56 -39.46
CA ARG A 199 16.16 -2.43 -40.36
C ARG A 199 17.04 -2.99 -41.47
N TYR A 200 17.92 -2.18 -42.03
CA TYR A 200 18.75 -2.53 -43.18
C TYR A 200 20.21 -2.77 -42.82
N GLU A 201 20.50 -3.10 -41.56
CA GLU A 201 21.84 -3.34 -41.02
C GLU A 201 22.73 -4.20 -41.94
N SER A 202 22.22 -5.32 -42.44
CA SER A 202 22.98 -6.24 -43.30
C SER A 202 23.28 -5.72 -44.70
N LYS A 203 22.63 -4.63 -45.13
CA LYS A 203 22.79 -4.02 -46.46
C LYS A 203 23.67 -2.76 -46.46
N LEU A 204 23.98 -2.21 -45.29
CA LEU A 204 24.68 -0.91 -45.15
C LEU A 204 26.02 -0.84 -45.89
N SER A 205 26.78 -1.93 -45.93
CA SER A 205 28.06 -2.00 -46.62
C SER A 205 27.97 -1.81 -48.14
N GLY A 206 26.78 -2.02 -48.72
CA GLY A 206 26.51 -1.78 -50.14
C GLY A 206 25.90 -0.41 -50.45
N PHE A 207 25.68 0.44 -49.44
CA PHE A 207 25.12 1.77 -49.63
C PHE A 207 26.22 2.83 -49.78
N SER A 208 25.88 3.90 -50.51
CA SER A 208 26.69 5.12 -50.47
C SER A 208 26.50 5.81 -49.13
N THR A 209 27.58 6.36 -48.55
CA THR A 209 27.49 6.97 -47.21
C THR A 209 26.60 8.21 -47.19
N GLY A 210 26.61 9.01 -48.26
CA GLY A 210 25.93 10.32 -48.29
C GLY A 210 26.38 11.26 -47.16
N ASN A 211 27.55 10.97 -46.57
CA ASN A 211 28.03 11.53 -45.30
C ASN A 211 27.10 11.31 -44.08
N MET A 212 26.02 10.53 -44.19
CA MET A 212 25.08 10.18 -43.11
C MET A 212 25.31 8.74 -42.61
N LEU A 213 25.32 7.79 -43.55
CA LEU A 213 25.38 6.36 -43.29
C LEU A 213 26.82 5.89 -43.04
N GLY A 214 26.97 4.93 -42.15
CA GLY A 214 28.21 4.18 -41.96
C GLY A 214 28.34 3.05 -42.99
N THR A 215 29.55 2.51 -43.14
CA THR A 215 29.83 1.35 -44.02
C THR A 215 29.83 0.01 -43.28
N SER A 216 29.68 0.03 -41.96
CA SER A 216 29.62 -1.14 -41.08
C SER A 216 28.21 -1.38 -40.55
N THR A 217 27.94 -2.60 -40.08
CA THR A 217 26.65 -2.98 -39.45
C THR A 217 26.41 -2.23 -38.13
N TYR A 218 27.46 -1.92 -37.37
CA TYR A 218 27.41 -1.13 -36.14
C TYR A 218 28.53 -0.07 -36.14
N PRO A 219 28.26 1.19 -35.79
CA PRO A 219 26.96 1.76 -35.39
C PRO A 219 25.97 1.95 -36.57
N GLY A 220 26.43 1.81 -37.82
CA GLY A 220 25.62 2.00 -39.03
C GLY A 220 25.42 3.45 -39.48
N LEU A 221 25.99 4.40 -38.75
CA LEU A 221 25.98 5.83 -39.04
C LEU A 221 27.42 6.39 -39.00
N GLN A 222 27.64 7.51 -39.68
CA GLN A 222 28.81 8.33 -39.42
C GLN A 222 28.74 8.88 -37.99
N THR A 223 29.90 9.09 -37.37
CA THR A 223 29.97 9.52 -35.95
C THR A 223 29.26 10.86 -35.74
N TRP A 224 29.53 11.85 -36.58
CA TRP A 224 28.93 13.18 -36.47
C TRP A 224 27.40 13.15 -36.61
N GLU A 225 26.89 12.36 -37.57
CA GLU A 225 25.45 12.24 -37.81
C GLU A 225 24.78 11.56 -36.63
N ARG A 226 25.34 10.45 -36.15
CA ARG A 226 24.84 9.75 -34.95
C ARG A 226 24.72 10.72 -33.77
N ASP A 227 25.72 11.56 -33.53
CA ASP A 227 25.73 12.47 -32.39
C ASP A 227 24.66 13.57 -32.52
N VAL A 228 24.43 14.08 -33.73
CA VAL A 228 23.32 15.00 -34.02
C VAL A 228 21.98 14.32 -33.77
N LEU A 229 21.76 13.12 -34.30
CA LEU A 229 20.50 12.40 -34.17
C LEU A 229 20.23 11.98 -32.72
N LEU A 230 21.25 11.64 -31.94
CA LEU A 230 21.12 11.38 -30.51
C LEU A 230 20.68 12.64 -29.75
N ALA A 231 21.29 13.79 -30.05
CA ALA A 231 20.89 15.05 -29.43
C ALA A 231 19.45 15.43 -29.79
N TRP A 232 19.06 15.27 -31.05
CA TRP A 232 17.71 15.55 -31.52
C TRP A 232 16.67 14.61 -30.93
N HIS A 233 16.95 13.32 -30.87
CA HIS A 233 16.07 12.34 -30.20
C HIS A 233 15.80 12.68 -28.74
N ASN A 234 16.80 13.21 -28.02
CA ASN A 234 16.65 13.59 -26.61
C ASN A 234 15.93 14.92 -26.41
N LEU A 235 16.11 15.88 -27.32
CA LEU A 235 15.48 17.20 -27.25
C LEU A 235 14.03 17.20 -27.72
N ASP A 236 13.68 16.28 -28.61
CA ASP A 236 12.34 16.11 -29.17
C ASP A 236 11.82 14.68 -28.90
N PRO A 237 11.14 14.46 -27.76
CA PRO A 237 10.57 13.17 -27.37
C PRO A 237 9.52 12.64 -28.35
N VAL A 238 9.16 11.36 -28.22
CA VAL A 238 8.14 10.75 -29.09
C VAL A 238 6.80 11.46 -28.95
N SER A 239 6.24 11.94 -30.07
CA SER A 239 4.96 12.65 -30.11
C SER A 239 3.76 11.71 -30.30
N GLN A 240 2.56 12.21 -30.01
CA GLN A 240 1.34 11.45 -30.29
C GLN A 240 1.12 11.24 -31.80
N ALA A 241 1.57 12.17 -32.64
CA ALA A 241 1.53 12.04 -34.09
C ALA A 241 2.38 10.86 -34.57
N GLU A 242 3.59 10.70 -34.02
CA GLU A 242 4.44 9.55 -34.31
C GLU A 242 3.84 8.23 -33.86
N ILE A 243 3.23 8.17 -32.66
CA ILE A 243 2.56 6.96 -32.17
C ILE A 243 1.41 6.59 -33.12
N ASN A 244 0.59 7.56 -33.51
CA ASN A 244 -0.51 7.38 -34.44
C ASN A 244 -0.02 6.86 -35.80
N ARG A 245 1.03 7.49 -36.32
CA ARG A 245 1.68 7.08 -37.57
C ARG A 245 2.28 5.68 -37.49
N ASN A 246 2.94 5.32 -36.39
CA ASN A 246 3.55 4.00 -36.20
C ASN A 246 2.48 2.90 -36.15
N ASN A 247 1.34 3.16 -35.47
CA ASN A 247 0.18 2.26 -35.46
C ASN A 247 -0.41 2.05 -36.87
N ALA A 248 -0.59 3.14 -37.62
CA ALA A 248 -1.14 3.09 -38.97
C ALA A 248 -0.16 2.41 -39.95
N SER A 249 1.14 2.64 -39.78
CA SER A 249 2.21 2.02 -40.57
C SER A 249 2.28 0.52 -40.31
N TYR A 250 2.16 0.08 -39.05
CA TYR A 250 2.06 -1.34 -38.70
C TYR A 250 0.87 -2.01 -39.38
N THR A 251 -0.29 -1.35 -39.38
CA THR A 251 -1.49 -1.86 -40.06
C THR A 251 -1.27 -2.00 -41.58
N PHE A 252 -0.50 -1.08 -42.18
CA PHE A 252 -0.26 -1.05 -43.61
C PHE A 252 0.82 -2.04 -44.08
N GLN A 253 2.00 -2.04 -43.43
CA GLN A 253 3.18 -2.81 -43.87
C GLN A 253 3.67 -3.87 -42.88
N GLY A 254 3.00 -4.08 -41.73
CA GLY A 254 3.20 -5.26 -40.87
C GLY A 254 4.37 -5.22 -39.90
N ASN A 255 5.18 -4.15 -39.90
CA ASN A 255 6.27 -3.95 -38.95
C ASN A 255 6.19 -2.58 -38.25
N ARG A 256 6.94 -2.41 -37.16
CA ARG A 256 6.91 -1.20 -36.31
C ARG A 256 8.27 -0.51 -36.27
N ASN A 257 8.28 0.80 -36.05
CA ASN A 257 9.49 1.52 -35.68
C ASN A 257 9.74 1.32 -34.16
N PRO A 258 10.81 0.62 -33.76
CA PRO A 258 11.05 0.29 -32.37
C PRO A 258 11.45 1.53 -31.56
N PHE A 259 11.97 2.58 -32.20
CA PHE A 259 12.42 3.79 -31.53
C PHE A 259 11.27 4.77 -31.24
N ILE A 260 10.09 4.53 -31.80
CA ILE A 260 8.83 5.17 -31.41
C ILE A 260 8.17 4.38 -30.27
N ASP A 261 8.10 3.06 -30.39
CA ASP A 261 7.48 2.19 -29.38
C ASP A 261 8.29 2.08 -28.07
N LYS A 262 9.62 2.19 -28.17
CA LYS A 262 10.62 2.01 -27.11
C LYS A 262 11.78 3.01 -27.30
N PRO A 263 11.55 4.32 -27.09
CA PRO A 263 12.58 5.35 -27.30
C PRO A 263 13.86 5.10 -26.49
N GLU A 264 13.76 4.46 -25.33
CA GLU A 264 14.91 4.05 -24.51
C GLU A 264 15.92 3.14 -25.25
N TYR A 265 15.50 2.45 -26.32
CA TYR A 265 16.41 1.64 -27.14
C TYR A 265 17.46 2.46 -27.88
N VAL A 266 17.19 3.73 -28.19
CA VAL A 266 18.20 4.59 -28.84
C VAL A 266 19.43 4.73 -27.94
N ALA A 267 19.22 5.05 -26.66
CA ALA A 267 20.29 5.14 -25.67
C ALA A 267 20.97 3.79 -25.43
N LEU A 268 20.21 2.70 -25.35
CA LEU A 268 20.78 1.36 -25.14
C LEU A 268 21.63 0.86 -26.31
N ILE A 269 21.39 1.32 -27.55
CA ILE A 269 22.13 0.90 -28.74
C ILE A 269 23.29 1.84 -29.07
N TRP A 270 23.01 3.14 -29.17
CA TRP A 270 23.95 4.16 -29.67
C TRP A 270 24.35 5.18 -28.63
N GLY A 271 23.71 5.21 -27.46
CA GLY A 271 24.17 5.98 -26.31
C GLY A 271 25.49 5.45 -25.72
N GLY A 272 26.20 4.59 -26.46
CA GLY A 272 27.48 4.01 -26.09
C GLY A 272 28.40 5.08 -25.52
N THR A 273 29.16 4.66 -24.51
CA THR A 273 30.34 5.36 -24.00
C THR A 273 31.10 5.93 -25.19
N SER A 274 31.00 7.23 -25.46
CA SER A 274 32.15 7.91 -26.02
C SER A 274 33.31 7.47 -25.12
N THR A 275 34.49 7.13 -25.65
CA THR A 275 35.65 6.93 -24.78
C THR A 275 35.89 8.28 -24.13
N ASP A 276 35.21 8.47 -23.02
CA ASP A 276 35.40 9.57 -22.14
C ASP A 276 36.86 9.48 -21.78
N THR A 277 37.60 10.51 -22.09
CA THR A 277 39.01 10.64 -21.69
C THR A 277 39.15 11.78 -20.70
N THR A 278 38.07 12.52 -20.47
CA THR A 278 38.03 13.59 -19.50
C THR A 278 37.67 12.95 -18.17
N ALA A 279 38.49 13.19 -17.16
CA ALA A 279 38.12 12.79 -15.81
C ALA A 279 37.03 13.74 -15.27
N PRO A 280 36.12 13.24 -14.41
CA PRO A 280 35.19 14.09 -13.68
C PRO A 280 35.90 15.20 -12.89
N THR A 281 35.16 16.25 -12.51
CA THR A 281 35.69 17.25 -11.58
C THR A 281 35.95 16.65 -10.19
N VAL A 282 36.90 17.22 -9.45
CA VAL A 282 37.26 16.76 -8.10
C VAL A 282 36.09 17.00 -7.14
N PRO A 283 35.67 16.02 -6.32
CA PRO A 283 34.66 16.24 -5.29
C PRO A 283 35.09 17.34 -4.32
N THR A 284 34.19 18.26 -3.98
CA THR A 284 34.46 19.39 -3.08
C THR A 284 33.55 19.37 -1.85
N ASN A 285 33.85 20.21 -0.85
CA ASN A 285 33.04 20.38 0.37
C ASN A 285 32.76 19.06 1.11
N LEU A 286 33.79 18.21 1.26
CA LEU A 286 33.67 17.02 2.08
C LEU A 286 33.32 17.41 3.52
N THR A 287 32.28 16.79 4.05
CA THR A 287 31.75 17.01 5.40
C THR A 287 31.43 15.67 6.03
N ALA A 288 31.52 15.60 7.36
CA ALA A 288 31.14 14.41 8.13
C ALA A 288 29.90 14.69 8.97
N SER A 289 29.05 13.68 9.08
CA SER A 289 27.83 13.67 9.88
C SER A 289 27.62 12.28 10.47
N SER A 290 26.65 12.14 11.37
CA SER A 290 26.30 10.85 12.00
C SER A 290 27.52 10.11 12.54
N ILE A 291 28.47 10.86 13.11
CA ILE A 291 29.73 10.33 13.62
C ILE A 291 29.43 9.57 14.90
N THR A 292 29.75 8.27 14.90
CA THR A 292 29.66 7.38 16.06
C THR A 292 31.07 6.97 16.51
N THR A 293 31.12 6.03 17.45
CA THR A 293 32.37 5.45 17.93
C THR A 293 33.01 4.51 16.91
N THR A 294 32.26 3.99 15.94
CA THR A 294 32.74 2.98 14.96
C THR A 294 32.34 3.26 13.52
N SER A 295 31.60 4.34 13.27
CA SER A 295 31.15 4.73 11.94
C SER A 295 31.01 6.24 11.78
N ALA A 296 30.94 6.70 10.54
CA ALA A 296 30.56 8.08 10.21
C ALA A 296 30.05 8.16 8.78
N THR A 297 29.11 9.07 8.51
CA THR A 297 28.68 9.36 7.15
C THR A 297 29.46 10.54 6.61
N VAL A 298 30.16 10.35 5.49
CA VAL A 298 30.85 11.44 4.78
C VAL A 298 30.06 11.81 3.54
N SER A 299 29.87 13.10 3.30
CA SER A 299 29.15 13.63 2.14
C SER A 299 29.94 14.75 1.47
N TRP A 300 29.69 14.99 0.19
CA TRP A 300 30.40 15.99 -0.61
C TRP A 300 29.48 16.62 -1.65
N THR A 301 29.92 17.73 -2.25
CA THR A 301 29.27 18.32 -3.42
C THR A 301 29.50 17.43 -4.64
N ALA A 302 28.45 17.21 -5.44
CA ALA A 302 28.52 16.39 -6.64
C ALA A 302 29.57 16.90 -7.63
N SER A 303 30.36 15.96 -8.16
CA SER A 303 31.20 16.21 -9.32
C SER A 303 30.35 16.33 -10.59
N THR A 304 30.90 17.01 -11.58
CA THR A 304 30.38 17.13 -12.94
C THR A 304 31.35 16.50 -13.92
N ASP A 305 30.83 16.11 -15.07
CA ASP A 305 31.58 15.48 -16.13
C ASP A 305 30.89 15.77 -17.48
N ASN A 306 31.60 15.67 -18.60
CA ASN A 306 31.05 15.91 -19.94
C ASN A 306 30.06 14.83 -20.41
N ILE A 307 30.11 13.62 -19.86
CA ILE A 307 29.12 12.57 -20.13
C ILE A 307 28.34 12.25 -18.86
N GLY A 308 29.05 12.03 -17.75
CA GLY A 308 28.40 11.75 -16.48
C GLY A 308 29.30 11.03 -15.49
N VAL A 309 29.14 11.39 -14.22
CA VAL A 309 29.81 10.73 -13.10
C VAL A 309 29.12 9.40 -12.79
N THR A 310 29.86 8.30 -12.83
CA THR A 310 29.34 6.97 -12.48
C THR A 310 29.37 6.71 -10.99
N GLY A 311 30.36 7.26 -10.29
CA GLY A 311 30.42 7.15 -8.83
C GLY A 311 31.66 7.78 -8.24
N TYR A 312 31.92 7.44 -6.98
CA TYR A 312 33.00 7.97 -6.17
C TYR A 312 33.75 6.83 -5.49
N LYS A 313 35.09 6.89 -5.50
CA LYS A 313 35.97 6.06 -4.68
C LYS A 313 36.28 6.81 -3.39
N VAL A 314 36.09 6.16 -2.25
CA VAL A 314 36.32 6.76 -0.92
C VAL A 314 37.56 6.12 -0.29
N PHE A 315 38.43 6.95 0.26
CA PHE A 315 39.70 6.54 0.84
C PHE A 315 39.78 6.95 2.31
N ARG A 316 40.28 6.03 3.15
CA ARG A 316 40.60 6.25 4.56
C ARG A 316 42.11 6.12 4.73
N ASN A 317 42.77 7.19 5.18
CA ASN A 317 44.23 7.25 5.35
C ASN A 317 44.98 6.79 4.08
N GLY A 318 44.48 7.19 2.90
CA GLY A 318 45.06 6.85 1.59
C GLY A 318 44.70 5.47 1.04
N THR A 319 44.02 4.59 1.80
CA THR A 319 43.56 3.27 1.32
C THR A 319 42.09 3.33 0.92
N GLN A 320 41.75 2.82 -0.28
CA GLN A 320 40.35 2.77 -0.73
C GLN A 320 39.54 1.83 0.19
N VAL A 321 38.44 2.33 0.72
CA VAL A 321 37.54 1.57 1.61
C VAL A 321 36.23 1.16 0.93
N GLY A 322 35.87 1.81 -0.17
CA GLY A 322 34.71 1.43 -0.98
C GLY A 322 34.39 2.42 -2.08
N THR A 323 33.26 2.20 -2.74
CA THR A 323 32.68 3.06 -3.78
C THR A 323 31.25 3.47 -3.43
N SER A 324 30.81 4.62 -3.92
CA SER A 324 29.43 5.10 -3.81
C SER A 324 28.93 5.63 -5.14
N THR A 325 27.68 5.34 -5.51
CA THR A 325 26.98 6.00 -6.63
C THR A 325 26.26 7.26 -6.20
N SER A 326 26.21 7.56 -4.90
CA SER A 326 25.63 8.77 -4.31
C SER A 326 26.74 9.73 -3.86
N THR A 327 26.38 10.97 -3.54
CA THR A 327 27.29 11.99 -2.98
C THR A 327 27.55 11.83 -1.48
N SER A 328 27.45 10.60 -0.98
CA SER A 328 27.74 10.24 0.40
C SER A 328 28.19 8.80 0.53
N TYR A 329 28.90 8.48 1.61
CA TYR A 329 29.36 7.13 1.93
C TYR A 329 29.40 6.93 3.45
N ASN A 330 28.92 5.77 3.90
CA ASN A 330 28.96 5.38 5.31
C ASN A 330 30.25 4.59 5.59
N LEU A 331 31.17 5.21 6.30
CA LEU A 331 32.39 4.56 6.81
C LEU A 331 32.01 3.70 8.01
N THR A 332 32.38 2.42 7.98
CA THR A 332 32.20 1.47 9.09
C THR A 332 33.53 0.88 9.53
N GLY A 333 33.57 0.20 10.68
CA GLY A 333 34.79 -0.42 11.20
C GLY A 333 35.88 0.60 11.57
N LEU A 334 35.46 1.77 12.07
CA LEU A 334 36.34 2.77 12.66
C LEU A 334 36.62 2.43 14.14
N THR A 335 37.70 2.95 14.68
CA THR A 335 38.07 2.87 16.10
C THR A 335 37.58 4.12 16.81
N ALA A 336 37.08 3.98 18.03
CA ALA A 336 36.58 5.10 18.83
C ALA A 336 37.69 6.10 19.17
N GLY A 337 37.35 7.39 19.27
CA GLY A 337 38.29 8.46 19.65
C GLY A 337 39.46 8.65 18.70
N THR A 338 39.36 8.18 17.46
CA THR A 338 40.47 8.13 16.51
C THR A 338 40.22 9.10 15.35
N THR A 339 41.26 9.88 15.01
CA THR A 339 41.23 10.78 13.85
C THR A 339 41.67 10.05 12.59
N TYR A 340 40.89 10.21 11.52
CA TYR A 340 41.09 9.67 10.18
C TYR A 340 41.16 10.80 9.15
N SER A 341 41.99 10.61 8.12
CA SER A 341 42.01 11.46 6.94
C SER A 341 41.16 10.83 5.83
N ILE A 342 40.09 11.49 5.42
CA ILE A 342 39.16 11.00 4.39
C ILE A 342 39.30 11.82 3.11
N THR A 343 39.41 11.14 1.98
CA THR A 343 39.40 11.76 0.64
C THR A 343 38.45 11.00 -0.29
N ALA A 344 37.93 11.68 -1.31
CA ALA A 344 37.13 11.07 -2.36
C ALA A 344 37.68 11.41 -3.75
N GLN A 345 37.50 10.49 -4.70
CA GLN A 345 37.72 10.69 -6.14
C GLN A 345 36.44 10.35 -6.88
N ALA A 346 36.06 11.12 -7.88
CA ALA A 346 34.96 10.78 -8.78
C ALA A 346 35.48 9.94 -9.95
N TYR A 347 34.66 9.03 -10.47
CA TYR A 347 34.97 8.26 -11.67
C TYR A 347 33.75 8.15 -12.58
N ASP A 348 34.02 8.05 -13.89
CA ASP A 348 33.00 7.91 -14.94
C ASP A 348 32.87 6.45 -15.42
N ALA A 349 32.02 6.25 -16.43
CA ALA A 349 31.74 4.92 -17.00
C ALA A 349 32.88 4.41 -17.90
N ALA A 350 33.75 5.31 -18.37
CA ALA A 350 34.92 4.98 -19.18
C ALA A 350 36.14 4.61 -18.32
N GLY A 351 36.08 4.87 -17.01
CA GLY A 351 37.11 4.52 -16.04
C GLY A 351 38.07 5.65 -15.70
N ASN A 352 37.87 6.87 -16.19
CA ASN A 352 38.70 8.00 -15.76
C ASN A 352 38.39 8.32 -14.29
N SER A 353 39.39 8.81 -13.57
CA SER A 353 39.24 9.20 -12.17
C SER A 353 39.77 10.62 -11.98
N SER A 354 39.03 11.43 -11.23
CA SER A 354 39.48 12.76 -10.85
C SER A 354 40.65 12.69 -9.88
N ALA A 355 41.34 13.82 -9.68
CA ALA A 355 42.29 13.93 -8.57
C ALA A 355 41.58 13.78 -7.22
N SER A 356 42.31 13.38 -6.17
CA SER A 356 41.75 13.31 -4.82
C SER A 356 41.26 14.68 -4.33
N SER A 357 40.12 14.70 -3.66
CA SER A 357 39.63 15.87 -2.92
C SER A 357 40.63 16.37 -1.89
N THR A 358 40.41 17.59 -1.38
CA THR A 358 41.04 18.00 -0.12
C THR A 358 40.66 17.02 1.00
N ALA A 359 41.63 16.73 1.88
CA ALA A 359 41.43 15.77 2.96
C ALA A 359 40.50 16.35 4.03
N LEU A 360 39.45 15.60 4.36
CA LEU A 360 38.60 15.84 5.52
C LEU A 360 39.22 15.14 6.74
N SER A 361 39.54 15.91 7.77
CA SER A 361 39.91 15.36 9.09
C SER A 361 38.65 14.96 9.85
N LEU A 362 38.44 13.67 10.05
CA LEU A 362 37.28 13.09 10.70
C LEU A 362 37.71 12.41 12.00
N THR A 363 37.20 12.84 13.15
CA THR A 363 37.46 12.18 14.44
C THR A 363 36.19 11.49 14.92
N THR A 364 36.25 10.18 15.16
CA THR A 364 35.13 9.42 15.74
C THR A 364 34.86 9.87 17.16
N THR A 365 33.62 9.68 17.61
CA THR A 365 33.31 9.94 19.02
C THR A 365 34.07 8.94 19.90
N ASN A 366 34.42 9.36 21.11
CA ASN A 366 35.00 8.46 22.09
C ASN A 366 33.97 7.42 22.51
N ASN A 367 34.42 6.21 22.86
CA ASN A 367 33.69 5.37 23.79
C ASN A 367 33.78 6.06 25.16
N THR A 368 32.91 7.03 25.42
CA THR A 368 32.50 7.25 26.79
C THR A 368 31.58 6.08 27.10
N SER A 369 32.10 5.02 27.73
CA SER A 369 31.20 4.12 28.46
C SER A 369 30.36 5.01 29.34
N ASP A 370 29.06 5.06 29.08
CA ASP A 370 28.16 5.68 30.03
C ASP A 370 28.28 4.88 31.31
N THR A 371 28.80 5.49 32.37
CA THR A 371 28.94 4.87 33.69
C THR A 371 27.91 5.43 34.67
N THR A 372 27.09 6.37 34.22
CA THR A 372 26.07 6.98 35.06
C THR A 372 24.82 6.13 34.96
N ALA A 373 24.27 5.71 36.09
CA ALA A 373 23.02 4.98 36.09
C ALA A 373 21.82 5.94 35.99
N PRO A 374 20.69 5.51 35.39
CA PRO A 374 19.45 6.28 35.41
C PRO A 374 18.99 6.65 36.83
N SER A 375 18.18 7.71 36.92
CA SER A 375 17.52 8.08 38.17
C SER A 375 16.60 6.95 38.65
N VAL A 376 16.43 6.82 39.97
CA VAL A 376 15.53 5.83 40.56
C VAL A 376 14.07 6.12 40.16
N PRO A 377 13.29 5.15 39.65
CA PRO A 377 11.87 5.35 39.38
C PRO A 377 11.09 5.78 40.63
N SER A 378 10.25 6.80 40.50
CA SER A 378 9.44 7.35 41.59
C SER A 378 7.94 7.23 41.30
N GLY A 379 7.09 7.57 42.28
CA GLY A 379 5.64 7.70 42.04
C GLY A 379 4.95 6.39 41.67
N LEU A 380 5.40 5.26 42.22
CA LEU A 380 4.78 3.97 41.96
C LEU A 380 3.33 3.96 42.45
N THR A 381 2.42 3.50 41.59
CA THR A 381 0.98 3.38 41.85
C THR A 381 0.45 2.06 41.29
N SER A 382 -0.64 1.55 41.85
CA SER A 382 -1.31 0.34 41.37
C SER A 382 -2.76 0.59 40.96
N SER A 383 -3.21 -0.09 39.92
CA SER A 383 -4.57 -0.04 39.40
C SER A 383 -5.03 -1.42 38.89
N SER A 384 -6.30 -1.52 38.49
CA SER A 384 -6.88 -2.74 37.90
C SER A 384 -6.61 -4.00 38.73
N ILE A 385 -6.69 -3.86 40.05
CA ILE A 385 -6.37 -4.93 40.99
C ILE A 385 -7.51 -5.95 41.00
N THR A 386 -7.18 -7.20 40.69
CA THR A 386 -8.09 -8.35 40.76
C THR A 386 -7.60 -9.33 41.82
N GLN A 387 -8.20 -10.52 41.86
CA GLN A 387 -7.75 -11.61 42.73
C GLN A 387 -6.39 -12.17 42.27
N THR A 388 -6.05 -12.07 40.98
CA THR A 388 -4.89 -12.75 40.40
C THR A 388 -4.01 -11.87 39.52
N SER A 389 -4.33 -10.58 39.42
CA SER A 389 -3.58 -9.61 38.62
C SER A 389 -3.67 -8.20 39.17
N ALA A 390 -2.74 -7.35 38.76
CA ALA A 390 -2.79 -5.90 38.98
C ALA A 390 -1.92 -5.19 37.93
N THR A 391 -2.12 -3.90 37.74
CA THR A 391 -1.20 -3.06 36.95
C THR A 391 -0.42 -2.16 37.89
N VAL A 392 0.89 -2.04 37.69
CA VAL A 392 1.75 -1.07 38.40
C VAL A 392 2.29 -0.06 37.40
N SER A 393 2.30 1.22 37.78
CA SER A 393 2.79 2.33 36.96
C SER A 393 3.70 3.25 37.79
N TRP A 394 4.60 3.97 37.14
CA TRP A 394 5.58 4.85 37.81
C TRP A 394 5.90 6.10 36.97
N THR A 395 6.58 7.07 37.57
CA THR A 395 7.14 8.23 36.87
C THR A 395 8.41 7.84 36.12
N ALA A 396 8.57 8.33 34.89
CA ALA A 396 9.74 8.04 34.07
C ALA A 396 11.05 8.49 34.75
N SER A 397 12.07 7.66 34.66
CA SER A 397 13.44 8.02 35.05
C SER A 397 14.11 8.88 33.98
N THR A 398 15.12 9.64 34.37
CA THR A 398 16.01 10.37 33.45
C THR A 398 17.43 9.84 33.53
N ASP A 399 18.21 10.11 32.50
CA ASP A 399 19.59 9.69 32.36
C ASP A 399 20.34 10.68 31.43
N ASN A 400 21.68 10.73 31.50
CA ASN A 400 22.51 11.60 30.67
C ASN A 400 22.57 11.18 29.20
N VAL A 401 22.37 9.89 28.89
CA VAL A 401 22.29 9.40 27.50
C VAL A 401 20.87 8.92 27.19
N GLY A 402 20.25 8.17 28.09
CA GLY A 402 18.85 7.77 27.97
C GLY A 402 18.50 6.45 28.65
N VAL A 403 17.26 6.36 29.16
CA VAL A 403 16.73 5.15 29.80
C VAL A 403 16.25 4.16 28.74
N THR A 404 16.75 2.93 28.78
CA THR A 404 16.37 1.84 27.87
C THR A 404 15.15 1.08 28.35
N GLY A 405 14.98 0.92 29.66
CA GLY A 405 13.79 0.30 30.22
C GLY A 405 13.82 0.13 31.73
N TYR A 406 12.92 -0.71 32.22
CA TYR A 406 12.70 -0.95 33.64
C TYR A 406 12.66 -2.44 33.95
N LYS A 407 13.22 -2.83 35.10
CA LYS A 407 13.11 -4.18 35.69
C LYS A 407 12.10 -4.13 36.83
N ILE A 408 11.12 -5.03 36.82
CA ILE A 408 10.04 -5.07 37.81
C ILE A 408 10.29 -6.26 38.74
N PHE A 409 10.26 -6.00 40.04
CA PHE A 409 10.49 -7.02 41.07
C PHE A 409 9.25 -7.18 41.94
N ARG A 410 8.89 -8.44 42.21
CA ARG A 410 7.84 -8.84 43.14
C ARG A 410 8.48 -9.59 44.30
N ASN A 411 8.36 -9.05 45.50
CA ASN A 411 8.98 -9.58 46.72
C ASN A 411 10.50 -9.84 46.56
N GLY A 412 11.20 -8.91 45.87
CA GLY A 412 12.64 -9.01 45.61
C GLY A 412 13.04 -9.86 44.40
N THR A 413 12.12 -10.62 43.79
CA THR A 413 12.41 -11.43 42.60
C THR A 413 11.97 -10.70 41.33
N GLN A 414 12.84 -10.59 40.33
CA GLN A 414 12.48 -10.00 39.05
C GLN A 414 11.40 -10.83 38.36
N VAL A 415 10.29 -10.20 38.00
CA VAL A 415 9.15 -10.86 37.32
C VAL A 415 9.04 -10.46 35.85
N GLY A 416 9.72 -9.40 35.43
CA GLY A 416 9.77 -8.98 34.04
C GLY A 416 10.47 -7.66 33.81
N THR A 417 10.41 -7.19 32.57
CA THR A 417 10.91 -5.88 32.14
C THR A 417 9.83 -5.11 31.38
N SER A 418 9.93 -3.78 31.36
CA SER A 418 9.05 -2.91 30.57
C SER A 418 9.87 -1.79 29.92
N THR A 419 9.56 -1.45 28.68
CA THR A 419 10.06 -0.23 28.02
C THR A 419 9.12 0.96 28.23
N SER A 420 7.94 0.72 28.80
CA SER A 420 6.96 1.72 29.18
C SER A 420 7.02 1.97 30.69
N THR A 421 6.36 3.03 31.17
CA THR A 421 6.24 3.37 32.59
C THR A 421 5.12 2.61 33.33
N SER A 422 4.79 1.41 32.84
CA SER A 422 3.79 0.53 33.43
C SER A 422 4.09 -0.95 33.16
N TYR A 423 3.54 -1.83 34.00
CA TYR A 423 3.66 -3.28 33.88
C TYR A 423 2.44 -4.02 34.46
N GLY A 424 1.96 -5.03 33.73
CA GLY A 424 0.86 -5.90 34.17
C GLY A 424 1.38 -7.11 34.94
N LEU A 425 1.08 -7.17 36.23
CA LEU A 425 1.35 -8.33 37.09
C LEU A 425 0.25 -9.37 36.92
N THR A 426 0.63 -10.63 36.73
CA THR A 426 -0.27 -11.79 36.64
C THR A 426 0.20 -12.92 37.56
N GLY A 427 -0.64 -13.94 37.73
CA GLY A 427 -0.33 -15.09 38.59
C GLY A 427 -0.20 -14.70 40.07
N LEU A 428 -0.96 -13.70 40.51
CA LEU A 428 -1.07 -13.33 41.92
C LEU A 428 -2.08 -14.25 42.63
N THR A 429 -2.00 -14.29 43.95
CA THR A 429 -2.92 -15.03 44.83
C THR A 429 -3.93 -14.06 45.43
N ALA A 430 -5.19 -14.48 45.57
CA ALA A 430 -6.25 -13.64 46.11
C ALA A 430 -5.98 -13.23 47.57
N GLY A 431 -6.38 -12.01 47.94
CA GLY A 431 -6.22 -11.46 49.30
C GLY A 431 -4.78 -11.39 49.80
N THR A 432 -3.79 -11.40 48.90
CA THR A 432 -2.37 -11.46 49.23
C THR A 432 -1.70 -10.11 48.97
N THR A 433 -0.85 -9.69 49.91
CA THR A 433 -0.06 -8.46 49.77
C THR A 433 1.31 -8.77 49.19
N TYR A 434 1.70 -8.00 48.18
CA TYR A 434 2.97 -8.06 47.47
C TYR A 434 3.73 -6.74 47.64
N SER A 435 5.05 -6.83 47.73
CA SER A 435 5.96 -5.69 47.67
C SER A 435 6.51 -5.56 46.25
N ILE A 436 6.26 -4.43 45.60
CA ILE A 436 6.69 -4.16 44.23
C ILE A 436 7.75 -3.06 44.21
N THR A 437 8.89 -3.34 43.58
CA THR A 437 9.95 -2.35 43.34
C THR A 437 10.35 -2.35 41.87
N VAL A 438 10.81 -1.19 41.38
CA VAL A 438 11.23 -1.01 39.99
C VAL A 438 12.64 -0.41 39.95
N GLN A 439 13.47 -0.89 39.03
CA GLN A 439 14.78 -0.30 38.69
C GLN A 439 14.76 0.15 37.24
N ALA A 440 15.36 1.30 36.92
CA ALA A 440 15.62 1.72 35.54
C ALA A 440 16.99 1.22 35.07
N TYR A 441 17.14 0.98 33.77
CA TYR A 441 18.43 0.65 33.16
C TYR A 441 18.61 1.33 31.80
N ASP A 442 19.85 1.62 31.43
CA ASP A 442 20.23 2.26 30.17
C ASP A 442 20.82 1.26 29.15
N ALA A 443 21.30 1.79 28.01
CA ALA A 443 21.88 0.98 26.93
C ALA A 443 23.30 0.46 27.26
N ALA A 444 23.98 1.09 28.23
CA ALA A 444 25.27 0.65 28.76
C ALA A 444 25.13 -0.38 29.90
N ALA A 445 23.90 -0.78 30.22
CA ALA A 445 23.51 -1.71 31.26
C ALA A 445 23.76 -1.22 32.70
N ASN A 446 23.94 0.08 32.92
CA ASN A 446 23.89 0.63 34.28
C ASN A 446 22.44 0.51 34.80
N SER A 447 22.27 0.20 36.08
CA SER A 447 20.95 0.07 36.72
C SER A 447 20.85 1.03 37.90
N SER A 448 19.71 1.71 38.02
CA SER A 448 19.41 2.53 39.19
C SER A 448 19.33 1.68 40.46
N ALA A 449 19.37 2.31 41.63
CA ALA A 449 18.87 1.66 42.84
C ALA A 449 17.36 1.32 42.70
N SER A 450 16.87 0.38 43.51
CA SER A 450 15.43 0.06 43.54
C SER A 450 14.60 1.23 44.04
N SER A 451 13.43 1.43 43.44
CA SER A 451 12.42 2.37 43.94
C SER A 451 12.01 2.07 45.38
N THR A 452 11.36 3.04 46.03
CA THR A 452 10.57 2.76 47.23
C THR A 452 9.54 1.68 46.92
N ALA A 453 9.37 0.72 47.84
CA ALA A 453 8.45 -0.38 47.64
C ALA A 453 6.99 0.09 47.65
N LEU A 454 6.24 -0.29 46.62
CA LEU A 454 4.79 -0.19 46.59
C LEU A 454 4.18 -1.45 47.22
N SER A 455 3.35 -1.26 48.25
CA SER A 455 2.54 -2.33 48.81
C SER A 455 1.26 -2.49 47.99
N LEU A 456 1.06 -3.69 47.43
CA LEU A 456 -0.06 -4.01 46.56
C LEU A 456 -0.81 -5.23 47.10
N THR A 457 -2.08 -5.06 47.46
CA THR A 457 -2.92 -6.16 47.98
C THR A 457 -3.99 -6.54 46.97
N THR A 458 -4.02 -7.80 46.53
CA THR A 458 -5.06 -8.30 45.61
C THR A 458 -6.42 -8.36 46.29
N THR A 459 -7.49 -8.35 45.49
CA THR A 459 -8.84 -8.52 46.05
C THR A 459 -9.00 -9.93 46.61
N ALA A 460 -9.80 -10.06 47.67
CA ALA A 460 -10.10 -11.36 48.27
C ALA A 460 -10.95 -12.23 47.33
N ALA A 461 -10.85 -13.55 47.48
CA ALA A 461 -11.77 -14.48 46.84
C ALA A 461 -13.19 -14.28 47.38
N ALA A 462 -14.20 -14.38 46.50
CA ALA A 462 -15.60 -14.30 46.91
C ALA A 462 -15.96 -15.53 47.77
N THR A 463 -16.41 -15.30 49.01
CA THR A 463 -16.90 -16.36 49.90
C THR A 463 -18.42 -16.44 49.82
N PHE A 464 -18.94 -17.50 49.22
CA PHE A 464 -20.37 -17.76 49.25
C PHE A 464 -20.72 -18.38 50.61
N THR A 465 -21.70 -17.82 51.30
CA THR A 465 -22.18 -18.40 52.57
C THR A 465 -23.41 -19.27 52.38
N GLU A 466 -24.06 -19.22 51.21
CA GLU A 466 -25.22 -20.04 50.86
C GLU A 466 -25.32 -20.40 49.37
N LEU A 467 -26.27 -21.29 49.07
CA LEU A 467 -26.70 -21.65 47.71
C LEU A 467 -27.32 -20.45 46.97
N TYR A 468 -27.22 -20.45 45.64
CA TYR A 468 -27.81 -19.43 44.78
C TYR A 468 -28.24 -20.03 43.43
N PHE A 469 -29.13 -19.33 42.72
CA PHE A 469 -29.51 -19.65 41.36
C PHE A 469 -28.40 -19.26 40.37
N SER A 470 -27.88 -20.24 39.62
CA SER A 470 -26.86 -20.05 38.59
C SER A 470 -27.43 -19.97 37.18
N GLU A 471 -28.58 -20.60 36.93
CA GLU A 471 -29.24 -20.58 35.62
C GLU A 471 -30.75 -20.63 35.77
N TYR A 472 -31.46 -19.90 34.92
CA TYR A 472 -32.91 -19.91 34.77
C TYR A 472 -33.22 -20.14 33.30
N LEU A 473 -34.05 -21.13 33.00
CA LEU A 473 -34.39 -21.51 31.64
C LEU A 473 -35.90 -21.40 31.45
N GLU A 474 -36.32 -20.47 30.61
CA GLU A 474 -37.67 -20.36 30.08
C GLU A 474 -37.62 -20.63 28.57
N GLY A 475 -37.79 -21.90 28.25
CA GLY A 475 -37.78 -22.42 26.90
C GLY A 475 -39.19 -22.54 26.32
N SER A 476 -39.25 -23.13 25.13
CA SER A 476 -40.50 -23.41 24.43
C SER A 476 -41.40 -24.35 25.24
N SER A 477 -42.71 -24.07 25.24
CA SER A 477 -43.71 -24.91 25.93
C SER A 477 -43.36 -25.12 27.41
N ASN A 478 -43.17 -26.36 27.83
CA ASN A 478 -42.85 -26.78 29.18
C ASN A 478 -41.35 -27.00 29.41
N ASN A 479 -40.48 -26.53 28.52
CA ASN A 479 -39.04 -26.53 28.74
C ASN A 479 -38.68 -25.45 29.76
N LYS A 480 -38.93 -25.73 31.04
CA LYS A 480 -38.65 -24.82 32.15
C LYS A 480 -37.70 -25.50 33.13
N ALA A 481 -36.63 -24.81 33.52
CA ALA A 481 -35.67 -25.32 34.49
C ALA A 481 -35.00 -24.21 35.29
N ILE A 482 -34.54 -24.53 36.49
CA ILE A 482 -33.75 -23.64 37.34
C ILE A 482 -32.60 -24.43 37.95
N GLU A 483 -31.39 -23.88 37.86
CA GLU A 483 -30.17 -24.47 38.39
C GLU A 483 -29.73 -23.73 39.66
N ILE A 484 -29.41 -24.51 40.69
CA ILE A 484 -28.87 -24.03 41.96
C ILE A 484 -27.41 -24.48 42.07
N SER A 485 -26.52 -23.58 42.45
CA SER A 485 -25.09 -23.84 42.61
C SER A 485 -24.66 -23.80 44.08
N ASN A 486 -23.75 -24.70 44.45
CA ASN A 486 -23.05 -24.65 45.74
C ASN A 486 -21.61 -24.17 45.57
N ARG A 487 -21.27 -23.11 46.32
CA ARG A 487 -19.94 -22.47 46.33
C ARG A 487 -19.40 -22.22 47.73
N THR A 488 -20.03 -22.83 48.73
CA THR A 488 -19.79 -22.49 50.12
C THR A 488 -18.48 -23.04 50.68
N GLY A 489 -17.75 -23.83 49.89
CA GLY A 489 -16.57 -24.55 50.33
C GLY A 489 -16.89 -25.86 51.05
N SER A 490 -18.17 -26.22 51.19
CA SER A 490 -18.61 -27.46 51.87
C SER A 490 -19.87 -28.05 51.23
N SER A 491 -20.13 -29.34 51.46
CA SER A 491 -21.37 -30.00 51.02
C SER A 491 -22.56 -29.55 51.86
N ILE A 492 -23.73 -29.35 51.23
CA ILE A 492 -24.94 -28.84 51.87
C ILE A 492 -26.08 -29.87 51.76
N ALA A 493 -26.71 -30.21 52.90
CA ALA A 493 -27.95 -30.97 52.91
C ALA A 493 -29.13 -30.12 52.43
N LEU A 494 -29.89 -30.61 51.45
CA LEU A 494 -30.93 -29.84 50.77
C LEU A 494 -32.31 -29.91 51.43
N SER A 495 -32.49 -30.71 52.49
CA SER A 495 -33.79 -30.93 53.14
C SER A 495 -34.45 -29.68 53.72
N ALA A 496 -33.66 -28.64 54.01
CA ALA A 496 -34.14 -27.35 54.50
C ALA A 496 -34.51 -26.35 53.37
N TYR A 497 -34.30 -26.72 52.10
CA TYR A 497 -34.38 -25.80 50.97
C TYR A 497 -35.64 -25.99 50.12
N TYR A 498 -36.21 -24.86 49.70
CA TYR A 498 -37.45 -24.81 48.93
C TYR A 498 -37.33 -23.80 47.80
N ILE A 499 -37.98 -24.09 46.68
CA ILE A 499 -38.25 -23.10 45.63
C ILE A 499 -39.70 -22.67 45.76
N LYS A 500 -39.92 -21.36 45.72
CA LYS A 500 -41.25 -20.76 45.66
C LYS A 500 -41.28 -19.74 44.52
N LYS A 501 -42.46 -19.45 43.99
CA LYS A 501 -42.64 -18.39 43.00
C LYS A 501 -43.73 -17.41 43.40
N GLN A 502 -43.68 -16.21 42.86
CA GLN A 502 -44.77 -15.25 42.85
C GLN A 502 -45.34 -15.21 41.44
N VAL A 503 -46.67 -15.29 41.33
CA VAL A 503 -47.35 -15.39 40.04
C VAL A 503 -47.80 -14.01 39.55
N ASN A 504 -47.42 -13.62 38.34
CA ASN A 504 -47.93 -12.46 37.61
C ASN A 504 -48.02 -11.16 38.44
N GLY A 505 -46.94 -10.78 39.13
CA GLY A 505 -46.90 -9.55 39.95
C GLY A 505 -47.54 -9.65 41.33
N SER A 506 -47.92 -10.85 41.78
CA SER A 506 -48.30 -11.11 43.17
C SER A 506 -47.13 -10.89 44.14
N THR A 507 -47.41 -10.59 45.41
CA THR A 507 -46.42 -10.62 46.49
C THR A 507 -46.47 -11.92 47.30
N THR A 508 -47.45 -12.79 47.03
CA THR A 508 -47.66 -14.07 47.72
C THR A 508 -46.83 -15.17 47.10
N TRP A 509 -46.05 -15.88 47.92
CA TRP A 509 -45.23 -17.01 47.50
C TRP A 509 -46.02 -18.31 47.44
N THR A 510 -46.01 -18.98 46.29
CA THR A 510 -46.55 -20.33 46.08
C THR A 510 -45.44 -21.37 45.98
N ALA A 511 -45.67 -22.56 46.52
CA ALA A 511 -44.66 -23.61 46.56
C ALA A 511 -44.42 -24.24 45.18
N VAL A 512 -43.15 -24.32 44.77
CA VAL A 512 -42.72 -24.92 43.50
C VAL A 512 -42.09 -26.29 43.72
N ALA A 513 -41.09 -26.37 44.60
CA ALA A 513 -40.35 -27.61 44.86
C ALA A 513 -39.76 -27.64 46.27
N THR A 514 -39.74 -28.82 46.89
CA THR A 514 -38.92 -29.14 48.06
C THR A 514 -37.68 -29.88 47.59
N LEU A 515 -36.50 -29.41 47.97
CA LEU A 515 -35.24 -30.02 47.55
C LEU A 515 -34.85 -31.17 48.47
N SER A 516 -34.05 -32.12 47.98
CA SER A 516 -33.62 -33.29 48.75
C SER A 516 -32.22 -33.75 48.36
N GLY A 517 -31.62 -34.60 49.19
CA GLY A 517 -30.25 -35.08 49.02
C GLY A 517 -29.18 -34.12 49.56
N THR A 518 -27.96 -34.30 49.08
CA THR A 518 -26.79 -33.49 49.45
C THR A 518 -26.17 -32.89 48.20
N LEU A 519 -25.95 -31.58 48.20
CA LEU A 519 -25.28 -30.87 47.12
C LEU A 519 -23.82 -30.63 47.50
N ALA A 520 -22.89 -31.31 46.83
CA ALA A 520 -21.47 -31.17 47.09
C ALA A 520 -20.97 -29.76 46.78
N ASN A 521 -19.88 -29.34 47.43
CA ASN A 521 -19.23 -28.10 47.04
C ASN A 521 -18.85 -28.16 45.56
N ASN A 522 -19.06 -27.06 44.86
CA ASN A 522 -18.81 -26.90 43.45
C ASN A 522 -19.67 -27.69 42.46
N THR A 523 -20.79 -28.27 42.89
CA THR A 523 -21.75 -28.93 41.99
C THR A 523 -23.08 -28.16 41.91
N THR A 524 -23.97 -28.60 41.02
CA THR A 524 -25.27 -27.97 40.78
C THR A 524 -26.44 -28.93 41.05
N TYR A 525 -27.61 -28.37 41.32
CA TYR A 525 -28.89 -29.07 41.48
C TYR A 525 -29.92 -28.44 40.55
N VAL A 526 -30.44 -29.20 39.60
CA VAL A 526 -31.40 -28.73 38.61
C VAL A 526 -32.81 -29.22 38.93
N VAL A 527 -33.74 -28.27 39.03
CA VAL A 527 -35.18 -28.53 39.07
C VAL A 527 -35.77 -28.17 37.72
N ALA A 528 -36.48 -29.11 37.09
CA ALA A 528 -37.13 -28.89 35.81
C ALA A 528 -38.64 -29.15 35.88
N HIS A 529 -39.38 -28.64 34.91
CA HIS A 529 -40.79 -28.98 34.76
C HIS A 529 -40.95 -30.48 34.42
N SER A 530 -42.06 -31.11 34.83
CA SER A 530 -42.31 -32.54 34.61
C SER A 530 -42.25 -32.94 33.14
N SER A 531 -42.74 -32.08 32.27
CA SER A 531 -42.69 -32.21 30.81
C SER A 531 -41.46 -31.59 30.13
N TYR A 532 -40.38 -31.30 30.87
CA TYR A 532 -39.12 -30.83 30.28
C TYR A 532 -38.54 -31.88 29.32
N ALA A 533 -38.30 -31.47 28.07
CA ALA A 533 -37.97 -32.37 26.96
C ALA A 533 -36.62 -32.07 26.26
N LEU A 534 -35.95 -30.97 26.58
CA LEU A 534 -34.66 -30.65 25.96
C LEU A 534 -33.57 -31.67 26.34
N THR A 535 -32.73 -32.01 25.36
CA THR A 535 -31.61 -32.95 25.52
C THR A 535 -30.28 -32.20 25.63
N CYS A 536 -29.85 -31.98 26.88
CA CYS A 536 -28.81 -30.97 27.19
C CYS A 536 -27.53 -31.56 27.80
N GLY A 537 -27.49 -32.87 27.98
CA GLY A 537 -26.32 -33.62 28.47
C GLY A 537 -26.08 -33.57 29.99
N GLY A 538 -26.66 -32.63 30.74
CA GLY A 538 -26.49 -32.55 32.19
C GLY A 538 -27.61 -33.21 33.01
N THR A 539 -27.40 -33.28 34.32
CA THR A 539 -28.28 -34.00 35.25
C THR A 539 -29.46 -33.15 35.66
N ILE A 540 -30.68 -33.69 35.49
CA ILE A 540 -31.90 -33.14 36.09
C ILE A 540 -32.16 -33.89 37.40
N ASN A 541 -32.05 -33.18 38.53
CA ASN A 541 -32.17 -33.80 39.86
C ASN A 541 -33.61 -33.97 40.31
N LEU A 542 -34.50 -33.05 39.92
CA LEU A 542 -35.91 -33.07 40.30
C LEU A 542 -36.80 -32.58 39.15
N LYS A 543 -37.94 -33.24 38.96
CA LYS A 543 -39.00 -32.82 38.04
C LYS A 543 -40.29 -32.51 38.81
N THR A 544 -40.97 -31.42 38.48
CA THR A 544 -42.23 -31.00 39.14
C THR A 544 -43.19 -30.33 38.14
N THR A 545 -44.50 -30.46 38.32
CA THR A 545 -45.50 -29.75 37.51
C THR A 545 -45.62 -28.27 37.88
N ASN A 546 -45.17 -27.88 39.08
CA ASN A 546 -45.35 -26.51 39.60
C ASN A 546 -44.25 -25.54 39.14
N LEU A 547 -43.33 -25.97 38.28
CA LEU A 547 -42.30 -25.11 37.67
C LEU A 547 -42.81 -24.56 36.34
N ASP A 548 -43.88 -23.77 36.42
CA ASP A 548 -44.68 -23.25 35.30
C ASP A 548 -44.56 -21.73 35.15
N PHE A 549 -43.41 -21.15 35.51
CA PHE A 549 -43.15 -19.71 35.37
C PHE A 549 -43.20 -19.23 33.90
N ASN A 550 -43.56 -17.97 33.68
CA ASN A 550 -43.82 -17.38 32.35
C ASN A 550 -43.28 -15.94 32.18
N GLY A 551 -42.05 -15.70 32.60
CA GLY A 551 -41.27 -14.53 32.21
C GLY A 551 -41.41 -13.31 33.13
N ASN A 552 -42.55 -13.15 33.79
CA ASN A 552 -42.79 -12.16 34.85
C ASN A 552 -42.90 -12.79 36.26
N ASP A 553 -42.93 -14.11 36.35
CA ASP A 553 -43.00 -14.83 37.62
C ASP A 553 -41.64 -14.76 38.36
N THR A 554 -41.64 -14.16 39.55
CA THR A 554 -40.44 -14.08 40.39
C THR A 554 -40.22 -15.39 41.11
N VAL A 555 -38.99 -15.94 41.06
CA VAL A 555 -38.65 -17.21 41.70
C VAL A 555 -37.65 -16.98 42.83
N GLY A 556 -37.92 -17.56 43.99
CA GLY A 556 -37.10 -17.43 45.20
C GLY A 556 -36.59 -18.79 45.70
N LEU A 557 -35.34 -18.81 46.12
CA LEU A 557 -34.72 -19.90 46.87
C LEU A 557 -34.84 -19.61 48.35
N PHE A 558 -35.37 -20.55 49.12
CA PHE A 558 -35.61 -20.42 50.54
C PHE A 558 -34.86 -21.49 51.32
N LYS A 559 -34.40 -21.14 52.52
CA LYS A 559 -33.91 -22.09 53.53
C LYS A 559 -34.70 -21.89 54.82
N ASN A 560 -35.29 -22.95 55.38
CA ASN A 560 -36.14 -22.86 56.57
C ASN A 560 -37.20 -21.74 56.44
N ASN A 561 -37.81 -21.62 55.26
CA ASN A 561 -38.75 -20.55 54.89
C ASN A 561 -38.22 -19.11 54.86
N VAL A 562 -36.91 -18.88 54.97
CA VAL A 562 -36.26 -17.57 54.77
C VAL A 562 -35.74 -17.45 53.35
N LEU A 563 -36.05 -16.36 52.64
CA LEU A 563 -35.54 -16.08 51.30
C LEU A 563 -34.03 -15.86 51.35
N ILE A 564 -33.27 -16.61 50.54
CA ILE A 564 -31.81 -16.51 50.47
C ILE A 564 -31.31 -16.08 49.08
N ASP A 565 -32.08 -16.36 48.03
CA ASP A 565 -31.74 -15.93 46.68
C ASP A 565 -33.00 -15.70 45.83
N ILE A 566 -32.93 -14.81 44.84
CA ILE A 566 -34.08 -14.44 44.01
C ILE A 566 -33.69 -14.18 42.56
N ILE A 567 -34.60 -14.50 41.65
CA ILE A 567 -34.61 -14.04 40.27
C ILE A 567 -35.99 -13.43 39.95
N GLY A 568 -35.99 -12.22 39.39
CA GLY A 568 -37.19 -11.41 39.22
C GLY A 568 -37.45 -10.45 40.38
N THR A 569 -38.14 -9.35 40.09
CA THR A 569 -38.49 -8.32 41.09
C THR A 569 -39.79 -8.69 41.77
N SER A 570 -39.76 -8.90 43.09
CA SER A 570 -40.95 -9.24 43.88
C SER A 570 -42.11 -8.27 43.61
N GLY A 571 -43.30 -8.81 43.33
CA GLY A 571 -44.51 -8.01 43.04
C GLY A 571 -44.53 -7.31 41.67
N SER A 572 -43.55 -7.56 40.79
CA SER A 572 -43.51 -6.98 39.44
C SER A 572 -44.31 -7.80 38.43
N SER A 573 -45.11 -7.15 37.59
CA SER A 573 -45.77 -7.76 36.43
C SER A 573 -44.96 -7.65 35.13
N ALA A 574 -43.80 -6.99 35.15
CA ALA A 574 -42.95 -6.82 33.98
C ALA A 574 -42.19 -8.11 33.61
N ASN A 575 -42.16 -8.42 32.31
CA ASN A 575 -41.40 -9.55 31.79
C ASN A 575 -39.90 -9.26 31.88
N PHE A 576 -39.17 -10.03 32.69
CA PHE A 576 -37.71 -9.97 32.80
C PHE A 576 -37.02 -11.18 32.15
N ALA A 577 -37.74 -12.28 31.93
CA ALA A 577 -37.17 -13.52 31.42
C ALA A 577 -38.09 -14.31 30.45
N LEU A 578 -39.01 -13.64 29.76
CA LEU A 578 -39.89 -14.29 28.77
C LEU A 578 -39.06 -14.92 27.63
N ASP A 579 -39.27 -16.21 27.39
CA ASP A 579 -38.66 -17.00 26.30
C ASP A 579 -37.12 -16.87 26.19
N VAL A 580 -36.42 -16.83 27.33
CA VAL A 580 -34.95 -16.75 27.37
C VAL A 580 -34.35 -17.72 28.39
N THR A 581 -33.07 -18.02 28.17
CA THR A 581 -32.22 -18.61 29.23
C THR A 581 -31.35 -17.52 29.84
N LEU A 582 -31.33 -17.42 31.16
CA LEU A 582 -30.51 -16.48 31.90
C LEU A 582 -29.42 -17.23 32.69
N ARG A 583 -28.17 -16.78 32.60
CA ARG A 583 -27.06 -17.32 33.39
C ARG A 583 -26.45 -16.26 34.27
N ARG A 584 -26.19 -16.62 35.53
CA ARG A 584 -25.78 -15.66 36.54
C ARG A 584 -24.27 -15.63 36.76
N ASN A 585 -23.70 -14.42 36.80
CA ASN A 585 -22.38 -14.14 37.32
C ASN A 585 -22.51 -13.29 38.59
N VAL A 586 -22.21 -13.88 39.74
CA VAL A 586 -22.44 -13.26 41.05
C VAL A 586 -21.36 -13.69 42.04
N SER A 587 -21.13 -12.90 43.10
CA SER A 587 -20.18 -13.19 44.17
C SER A 587 -20.82 -13.65 45.49
N LYS A 588 -22.14 -13.53 45.62
CA LYS A 588 -22.95 -13.97 46.77
C LYS A 588 -24.44 -14.10 46.41
N PRO A 589 -25.24 -14.92 47.11
CA PRO A 589 -26.69 -14.93 46.96
C PRO A 589 -27.31 -13.55 47.22
N ARG A 590 -28.47 -13.25 46.63
CA ARG A 590 -29.19 -11.99 46.83
C ARG A 590 -30.67 -12.18 47.01
N THR A 591 -31.23 -11.50 47.99
CA THR A 591 -32.68 -11.38 48.19
C THR A 591 -33.32 -10.25 47.39
N THR A 592 -32.54 -9.52 46.59
CA THR A 592 -33.00 -8.46 45.68
C THR A 592 -32.43 -8.71 44.30
N TYR A 593 -33.32 -8.74 43.30
CA TYR A 593 -32.94 -9.00 41.92
C TYR A 593 -32.12 -7.85 41.32
N LEU A 594 -31.02 -8.20 40.65
CA LEU A 594 -30.14 -7.27 39.97
C LEU A 594 -29.85 -7.79 38.56
N ALA A 595 -30.46 -7.17 37.56
CA ALA A 595 -30.40 -7.64 36.17
C ALA A 595 -28.96 -7.71 35.61
N SER A 596 -28.03 -6.85 36.08
CA SER A 596 -26.64 -6.85 35.61
C SER A 596 -25.84 -8.11 35.96
N GLU A 597 -26.36 -8.96 36.85
CA GLU A 597 -25.75 -10.25 37.17
C GLU A 597 -26.14 -11.36 36.19
N TRP A 598 -27.10 -11.10 35.30
CA TRP A 598 -27.69 -12.12 34.44
C TRP A 598 -27.38 -11.85 32.96
N THR A 599 -26.78 -12.83 32.30
CA THR A 599 -26.56 -12.83 30.85
C THR A 599 -27.71 -13.57 30.18
N SER A 600 -28.34 -12.94 29.19
CA SER A 600 -29.44 -13.54 28.43
C SER A 600 -28.97 -14.31 27.20
N TYR A 601 -29.62 -15.44 26.95
CA TYR A 601 -29.45 -16.33 25.81
C TYR A 601 -30.82 -16.64 25.19
N SER A 602 -30.81 -17.12 23.94
CA SER A 602 -32.02 -17.49 23.22
C SER A 602 -32.85 -18.56 23.96
N VAL A 603 -34.15 -18.61 23.64
CA VAL A 603 -35.05 -19.71 23.99
C VAL A 603 -34.40 -21.08 23.76
N ASP A 604 -34.69 -22.04 24.63
CA ASP A 604 -34.18 -23.42 24.59
C ASP A 604 -32.65 -23.58 24.65
N THR A 605 -31.90 -22.53 25.04
CA THR A 605 -30.45 -22.61 25.24
C THR A 605 -30.10 -23.37 26.51
N CYS A 606 -30.11 -24.70 26.45
CA CYS A 606 -29.84 -25.52 27.62
C CYS A 606 -28.41 -26.07 27.73
N THR A 607 -27.52 -25.68 26.82
CA THR A 607 -26.13 -26.15 26.79
C THR A 607 -25.45 -25.93 28.16
N ASN A 608 -25.05 -27.01 28.84
CA ASN A 608 -24.40 -27.03 30.16
C ASN A 608 -25.31 -27.01 31.40
N ILE A 609 -26.63 -26.98 31.27
CA ILE A 609 -27.51 -27.08 32.45
C ILE A 609 -27.27 -28.39 33.18
N GLY A 610 -27.00 -28.37 34.49
CA GLY A 610 -26.74 -29.58 35.27
C GLY A 610 -25.41 -30.27 34.96
N THR A 611 -24.44 -29.55 34.37
CA THR A 611 -23.09 -30.07 34.12
C THR A 611 -22.09 -29.50 35.13
N VAL A 612 -21.12 -30.33 35.52
CA VAL A 612 -19.99 -29.93 36.38
C VAL A 612 -18.80 -29.63 35.47
N ASN A 613 -18.13 -28.47 35.64
CA ASN A 613 -16.90 -28.18 34.88
C ASN A 613 -15.81 -29.20 35.30
N PRO A 614 -14.98 -29.73 34.39
CA PRO A 614 -13.92 -30.71 34.69
C PRO A 614 -12.87 -30.28 35.73
N THR A 615 -12.82 -29.01 36.12
CA THR A 615 -11.93 -28.50 37.20
C THR A 615 -12.56 -28.52 38.60
N GLY A 616 -13.75 -29.10 38.78
CA GLY A 616 -14.41 -29.13 40.08
C GLY A 616 -14.79 -27.74 40.58
N THR A 617 -15.02 -26.79 39.67
CA THR A 617 -15.61 -25.47 39.91
C THR A 617 -16.77 -25.34 38.93
N ALA A 618 -18.03 -25.19 39.33
CA ALA A 618 -19.05 -24.68 38.40
C ALA A 618 -18.49 -23.46 37.63
N ARG A 619 -18.91 -23.24 36.39
CA ARG A 619 -18.40 -22.07 35.66
C ARG A 619 -18.91 -20.81 36.38
N MET A 620 -18.03 -20.07 37.07
CA MET A 620 -17.95 -18.67 36.66
C MET A 620 -17.64 -18.79 35.18
N MET A 621 -18.51 -18.28 34.30
CA MET A 621 -18.10 -18.15 32.91
C MET A 621 -16.68 -17.58 32.96
N PRO A 622 -15.70 -18.19 32.25
CA PRO A 622 -14.38 -17.58 32.17
C PRO A 622 -14.66 -16.13 31.89
N ASN A 623 -14.06 -15.23 32.69
CA ASN A 623 -14.05 -13.81 32.43
C ASN A 623 -13.93 -13.70 30.92
N GLN A 624 -15.05 -13.43 30.22
CA GLN A 624 -15.04 -13.46 28.76
C GLN A 624 -14.04 -12.38 28.49
N ASN A 625 -12.87 -12.78 27.98
CA ASN A 625 -11.77 -11.89 27.75
C ASN A 625 -12.39 -10.63 27.19
N LEU A 626 -12.32 -9.52 27.93
CA LEU A 626 -12.79 -8.20 27.46
C LEU A 626 -11.97 -7.73 26.24
N ASN A 627 -11.14 -8.61 25.69
CA ASN A 627 -10.30 -8.47 24.51
C ASN A 627 -10.84 -9.26 23.32
N SER A 628 -12.15 -9.45 23.16
CA SER A 628 -12.67 -9.67 21.79
C SER A 628 -12.56 -8.33 21.08
N GLU A 629 -11.45 -8.10 20.37
CA GLU A 629 -11.27 -6.93 19.52
C GLU A 629 -12.51 -6.75 18.64
N ILE A 630 -13.13 -5.57 18.73
CA ILE A 630 -14.24 -5.23 17.86
C ILE A 630 -13.67 -5.10 16.45
N SER A 631 -14.23 -5.83 15.48
CA SER A 631 -13.81 -5.75 14.08
C SER A 631 -14.95 -5.22 13.21
N ILE A 632 -14.62 -4.44 12.19
CA ILE A 632 -15.60 -3.88 11.23
C ILE A 632 -15.56 -4.60 9.89
N TYR A 633 -16.71 -4.78 9.24
CA TYR A 633 -16.81 -5.38 7.90
C TYR A 633 -18.11 -4.97 7.17
N PRO A 634 -18.17 -4.96 5.83
CA PRO A 634 -17.02 -5.00 4.93
C PRO A 634 -16.19 -3.72 5.03
N ASN A 635 -14.89 -3.85 4.75
CA ASN A 635 -13.96 -2.73 4.62
C ASN A 635 -13.02 -3.06 3.44
N PRO A 636 -13.25 -2.52 2.23
CA PRO A 636 -14.06 -1.33 1.94
C PRO A 636 -15.57 -1.46 2.16
N VAL A 637 -16.19 -0.37 2.63
CA VAL A 637 -17.62 -0.26 2.93
C VAL A 637 -18.40 -0.28 1.63
N GLN A 638 -19.32 -1.24 1.52
CA GLN A 638 -20.24 -1.36 0.39
C GLN A 638 -21.63 -0.86 0.80
N ASN A 639 -22.35 -0.25 -0.14
CA ASN A 639 -23.72 0.23 0.07
C ASN A 639 -23.90 1.21 1.25
N LYS A 640 -22.81 1.87 1.69
CA LYS A 640 -22.78 2.76 2.86
C LYS A 640 -23.13 2.06 4.19
N GLU A 641 -22.96 0.75 4.27
CA GLU A 641 -23.25 -0.05 5.47
C GLU A 641 -21.99 -0.72 6.01
N VAL A 642 -21.73 -0.57 7.31
CA VAL A 642 -20.63 -1.23 8.01
C VAL A 642 -21.16 -1.96 9.24
N PHE A 643 -20.73 -3.20 9.43
CA PHE A 643 -21.13 -4.11 10.50
C PHE A 643 -20.01 -4.24 11.51
N PHE A 644 -20.38 -4.40 12.77
CA PHE A 644 -19.47 -4.61 13.88
C PHE A 644 -19.62 -6.04 14.40
N LYS A 645 -18.49 -6.69 14.65
CA LYS A 645 -18.41 -8.02 15.25
C LYS A 645 -17.61 -7.93 16.54
N GLY A 646 -18.06 -8.61 17.59
CA GLY A 646 -17.45 -8.58 18.93
C GLY A 646 -18.45 -8.15 20.01
N ASN A 647 -17.94 -7.80 21.19
CA ASN A 647 -18.78 -7.30 22.29
C ASN A 647 -19.11 -5.80 22.10
N ILE A 648 -20.21 -5.53 21.40
CA ILE A 648 -20.58 -4.16 20.96
C ILE A 648 -21.70 -3.52 21.80
N GLN A 649 -22.33 -4.27 22.71
CA GLN A 649 -23.51 -3.80 23.44
C GLN A 649 -23.19 -2.69 24.46
N GLY A 650 -21.92 -2.53 24.84
CA GLY A 650 -21.44 -1.49 25.74
C GLY A 650 -20.92 -0.22 25.06
N VAL A 651 -20.83 -0.19 23.72
CA VAL A 651 -20.27 0.96 22.99
C VAL A 651 -21.25 2.13 23.06
N GLU A 652 -20.81 3.22 23.71
CA GLU A 652 -21.65 4.40 23.88
C GLU A 652 -21.61 5.34 22.68
N ASN A 653 -20.47 5.44 22.00
CA ASN A 653 -20.28 6.35 20.87
C ASN A 653 -19.41 5.73 19.78
N VAL A 654 -19.81 5.94 18.54
CA VAL A 654 -18.98 5.68 17.35
C VAL A 654 -18.81 6.99 16.60
N LYS A 655 -17.56 7.36 16.30
CA LYS A 655 -17.20 8.58 15.56
C LYS A 655 -16.37 8.23 14.34
N VAL A 656 -16.53 8.98 13.26
CA VAL A 656 -15.70 8.86 12.05
C VAL A 656 -15.07 10.21 11.75
N TYR A 657 -13.77 10.20 11.52
CA TYR A 657 -12.95 11.37 11.18
C TYR A 657 -12.40 11.23 9.76
N ASP A 658 -12.31 12.34 9.04
CA ASP A 658 -11.52 12.39 7.80
C ASP A 658 -10.00 12.34 8.09
N MET A 659 -9.17 12.23 7.05
CA MET A 659 -7.71 12.15 7.21
C MET A 659 -7.07 13.44 7.74
N ASN A 660 -7.81 14.55 7.79
CA ASN A 660 -7.37 15.80 8.42
C ASN A 660 -7.81 15.90 9.89
N GLY A 661 -8.43 14.86 10.44
CA GLY A 661 -8.90 14.80 11.82
C GLY A 661 -10.24 15.51 12.06
N LYS A 662 -10.96 15.91 11.01
CA LYS A 662 -12.29 16.53 11.16
C LYS A 662 -13.36 15.45 11.36
N LEU A 663 -14.21 15.62 12.37
CA LEU A 663 -15.35 14.74 12.62
C LEU A 663 -16.38 14.87 11.48
N VAL A 664 -16.72 13.75 10.84
CA VAL A 664 -17.64 13.69 9.69
C VAL A 664 -18.86 12.81 9.93
N TYR A 665 -18.85 11.95 10.96
CA TYR A 665 -20.02 11.15 11.37
C TYR A 665 -19.95 10.82 12.87
N GLU A 666 -21.10 10.77 13.54
CA GLU A 666 -21.23 10.34 14.94
C GLU A 666 -22.54 9.58 15.16
N ALA A 667 -22.49 8.53 15.98
CA ALA A 667 -23.66 7.78 16.42
C ALA A 667 -23.56 7.44 17.91
N VAL A 668 -24.64 7.70 18.66
CA VAL A 668 -24.73 7.47 20.11
C VAL A 668 -25.55 6.21 20.38
N LYS A 669 -25.02 5.30 21.20
CA LYS A 669 -25.56 3.97 21.55
C LYS A 669 -26.10 3.20 20.33
N PRO A 670 -25.33 3.08 19.24
CA PRO A 670 -25.85 2.57 17.98
C PRO A 670 -26.25 1.09 18.01
N PHE A 671 -25.76 0.32 18.99
CA PHE A 671 -25.86 -1.14 18.96
C PHE A 671 -26.93 -1.76 19.86
N ALA A 672 -27.82 -0.94 20.46
CA ALA A 672 -28.86 -1.43 21.36
C ALA A 672 -29.84 -2.44 20.72
N LYS A 673 -29.99 -2.41 19.39
CA LYS A 673 -30.89 -3.31 18.62
C LYS A 673 -30.31 -3.81 17.30
N THR A 674 -29.05 -3.49 17.00
CA THR A 674 -28.40 -3.81 15.72
C THR A 674 -26.89 -3.88 15.91
N ASN A 675 -26.19 -4.47 14.94
CA ASN A 675 -24.73 -4.43 14.85
C ASN A 675 -24.24 -3.65 13.62
N LYS A 676 -25.13 -2.88 12.99
CA LYS A 676 -24.92 -2.20 11.71
C LYS A 676 -24.97 -0.69 11.88
N LEU A 677 -24.06 0.01 11.19
CA LEU A 677 -24.11 1.46 10.98
C LEU A 677 -24.34 1.80 9.51
N THR A 678 -25.19 2.79 9.26
CA THR A 678 -25.41 3.36 7.92
C THR A 678 -24.75 4.74 7.84
N LEU A 679 -23.70 4.84 7.03
CA LEU A 679 -22.83 6.01 6.89
C LEU A 679 -23.38 6.95 5.79
N LYS A 680 -24.36 7.77 6.14
CA LYS A 680 -25.00 8.69 5.18
C LYS A 680 -24.07 9.87 4.86
N ASN A 681 -24.03 10.24 3.58
CA ASN A 681 -23.38 11.47 3.07
C ASN A 681 -21.84 11.56 3.21
N LEU A 682 -21.14 10.44 3.37
CA LEU A 682 -19.68 10.42 3.30
C LEU A 682 -19.21 10.16 1.85
N PRO A 683 -18.36 11.02 1.26
CA PRO A 683 -17.70 10.76 -0.03
C PRO A 683 -16.83 9.51 -0.01
N LYS A 684 -16.52 8.96 -1.19
CA LYS A 684 -15.54 7.88 -1.33
C LYS A 684 -14.18 8.34 -0.81
N GLY A 685 -13.49 7.50 -0.04
CA GLY A 685 -12.20 7.86 0.55
C GLY A 685 -11.80 7.06 1.79
N ASN A 686 -10.65 7.44 2.36
CA ASN A 686 -10.13 6.87 3.61
C ASN A 686 -10.56 7.72 4.81
N TYR A 687 -10.94 7.06 5.90
CA TYR A 687 -11.39 7.66 7.15
C TYR A 687 -10.82 6.89 8.36
N ILE A 688 -10.93 7.48 9.55
CA ILE A 688 -10.64 6.83 10.82
C ILE A 688 -11.94 6.69 11.59
N ILE A 689 -12.33 5.46 11.95
CA ILE A 689 -13.47 5.19 12.83
C ILE A 689 -12.97 4.92 14.25
N THR A 690 -13.59 5.54 15.24
CA THR A 690 -13.25 5.39 16.65
C THR A 690 -14.48 4.96 17.45
N TYR A 691 -14.28 4.08 18.42
CA TYR A 691 -15.28 3.67 19.39
C TYR A 691 -14.57 3.34 20.70
N ASP A 692 -15.12 3.84 21.80
CA ASP A 692 -14.46 3.86 23.11
C ASP A 692 -13.02 4.42 23.01
N ASN A 693 -12.00 3.61 23.32
CA ASN A 693 -10.58 3.94 23.24
C ASN A 693 -9.85 3.27 22.06
N GLN A 694 -10.58 2.75 21.07
CA GLN A 694 -10.02 2.07 19.90
C GLN A 694 -10.27 2.87 18.61
N SER A 695 -9.36 2.73 17.65
CA SER A 695 -9.47 3.36 16.32
C SER A 695 -9.07 2.38 15.22
N GLN A 696 -9.80 2.38 14.10
CA GLN A 696 -9.51 1.55 12.93
C GLN A 696 -9.64 2.38 11.63
N LYS A 697 -8.92 1.97 10.58
CA LYS A 697 -9.05 2.55 9.25
C LYS A 697 -10.36 2.10 8.60
N LEU A 698 -11.09 3.02 7.98
CA LEU A 698 -12.33 2.78 7.26
C LEU A 698 -12.19 3.28 5.82
N ILE A 699 -12.48 2.44 4.84
CA ILE A 699 -12.44 2.78 3.41
C ILE A 699 -13.87 2.79 2.89
N ILE A 700 -14.32 3.88 2.27
CA ILE A 700 -15.65 4.00 1.65
C ILE A 700 -15.50 3.98 0.15
N GLU A 701 -16.17 3.03 -0.51
CA GLU A 701 -16.17 2.83 -1.96
C GLU A 701 -17.40 3.35 -2.69
#